data_AF-A0A2D6PTW1-F1
#
_entry.id   AF-A0A2D6PTW1-F1
#
_cell.length_a   1.000
_cell.length_b   1.000
_cell.length_c   1.000
_cell.angle_alpha   90.00
_cell.angle_beta   90.00
_cell.angle_gamma   90.00
#
_symmetry.space_group_name_H-M   'P 1'
#
loop_
_entity.id
_entity.type
_entity.pdbx_description
1 polymer ?
#
loop_
_entity_poly.entity_id
_entity_poly.type
_entity_poly.pdbx_seq_one_letter_code
_entity_poly.pdbx_strand_id
1 'polypeptide(L)'
;MKKNVLLAVCLGLALSIAASAQMTLTTTFASNNGQSGNMFDVQAIQNCTIVCFDVNLDPGTWTMEIWTLPGGESYTAAPTTMASWQLLGATEVTSNGTDVPTPLPLHVGVGLNTGERRAFYVTATNGTGINYTNGSTTGVLYRANAYLAFYEGAGKSYPFGATFSPRIWSGNIHFTPGYLETPPGLPGANGQNGAMFDVVASGGKPLTVLSFDTTWVTTSGSGPMEVYCVTGGGSYTGKQSDPTAWTLLGTGEVTANGPSIATSIPVPVGVTIGAGRTQGFYVTSSDPGRFVSYETHFGSEGDTVTMNADMSVLAGRGKAYPFGADYVPRNWKGHINYMVGFAPGGNVPEGLYYRFNVADFIGGTTPNEANPGLGTPTATVNGQTINNSGRIGGGLVGSGSPGNVDFVDTGWSADIGTSDWTLSFWLDLSGTAAVNPFGYLCGDAGAGLWRVFTNGAAGLGNTILRGPLTQAIITGGAPDSGNAHCAWVYDSSVPEIRGYLNGVLNVTVAQAAAVDITGGTGFAVGGYSGSTSSGLPAGGVMDEFRFYSRALTETEIFDGVNLTLGICGVPQRENFLNMTQSGPGVGDLVVSLTDITPGADEGFLTLTTVVSNPYGTGPFAGIYPDFYTFFLLNQPYFPGNPFHFSPNDPGVFPTVPFTLGPGEVSALAGSTFDYVALLFQGFNQVGTSNVYRIAFQ
;
A
#
# COMPACT_ATOMS: atom_id res chain seq x y z
N MET A 1 -31.45 -38.64 -20.53
CA MET A 1 -30.53 -39.62 -19.91
C MET A 1 -29.30 -39.70 -20.80
N LYS A 2 -28.14 -39.25 -20.30
CA LYS A 2 -26.75 -39.69 -20.57
C LYS A 2 -26.28 -39.92 -22.03
N LYS A 3 -25.08 -39.55 -22.47
CA LYS A 3 -23.93 -38.76 -21.98
C LYS A 3 -22.78 -39.07 -22.98
N ASN A 4 -21.90 -38.09 -23.18
CA ASN A 4 -20.44 -38.22 -23.36
C ASN A 4 -19.78 -38.24 -24.77
N VAL A 5 -18.75 -37.37 -24.83
CA VAL A 5 -17.47 -37.43 -25.59
C VAL A 5 -17.54 -36.77 -26.99
N LEU A 6 -16.79 -35.72 -27.37
CA LEU A 6 -15.59 -35.03 -26.84
C LEU A 6 -15.49 -33.66 -27.55
N LEU A 7 -15.29 -32.54 -26.84
CA LEU A 7 -14.47 -31.42 -27.35
C LEU A 7 -13.98 -30.59 -26.17
N ALA A 8 -12.66 -30.57 -26.00
CA ALA A 8 -11.96 -29.80 -25.00
C ALA A 8 -12.02 -28.31 -25.34
N VAL A 9 -12.51 -27.50 -24.41
CA VAL A 9 -12.19 -26.08 -24.32
C VAL A 9 -11.78 -25.83 -22.87
N CYS A 10 -10.56 -25.33 -22.72
CA CYS A 10 -9.93 -24.93 -21.47
C CYS A 10 -10.86 -24.04 -20.65
N LEU A 11 -11.43 -24.58 -19.56
CA LEU A 11 -11.99 -23.78 -18.49
C LEU A 11 -10.82 -23.42 -17.57
N GLY A 12 -10.13 -22.33 -17.89
CA GLY A 12 -9.26 -21.65 -16.93
C GLY A 12 -10.14 -21.12 -15.80
N LEU A 13 -10.03 -21.73 -14.63
CA LEU A 13 -10.45 -21.10 -13.39
C LEU A 13 -9.64 -19.81 -13.23
N ALA A 14 -10.26 -18.67 -13.51
CA ALA A 14 -9.79 -17.40 -13.00
C ALA A 14 -9.99 -17.42 -11.47
N LEU A 15 -8.98 -17.86 -10.74
CA LEU A 15 -8.81 -17.43 -9.36
C LEU A 15 -8.49 -15.93 -9.43
N SER A 16 -9.41 -15.09 -8.97
CA SER A 16 -9.10 -13.72 -8.59
C SER A 16 -8.24 -13.77 -7.32
N ILE A 17 -6.94 -13.61 -7.48
CA ILE A 17 -5.98 -13.55 -6.38
C ILE A 17 -5.87 -12.09 -5.98
N ALA A 18 -6.51 -11.72 -4.87
CA ALA A 18 -6.40 -10.38 -4.30
C ALA A 18 -4.94 -10.11 -3.87
N ALA A 19 -4.42 -8.95 -4.26
CA ALA A 19 -3.13 -8.43 -3.81
C ALA A 19 -3.11 -8.25 -2.28
N SER A 20 -2.02 -8.60 -1.61
CA SER A 20 -1.89 -8.56 -0.15
C SER A 20 -1.16 -7.31 0.36
N ALA A 21 -1.87 -6.19 0.47
CA ALA A 21 -1.53 -5.13 1.41
C ALA A 21 -1.85 -5.59 2.86
N GLN A 22 -1.37 -4.90 3.90
CA GLN A 22 -1.90 -5.09 5.26
C GLN A 22 -3.42 -4.93 5.21
N MET A 23 -4.14 -5.97 5.63
CA MET A 23 -5.59 -6.02 5.61
C MET A 23 -6.14 -5.76 7.01
N THR A 24 -7.38 -5.28 7.04
CA THR A 24 -8.09 -4.98 8.27
C THR A 24 -9.37 -5.81 8.32
N LEU A 25 -9.60 -6.49 9.45
CA LEU A 25 -10.90 -7.01 9.83
C LEU A 25 -11.45 -6.13 10.96
N THR A 26 -12.23 -5.12 10.59
CA THR A 26 -13.01 -4.32 11.55
C THR A 26 -14.11 -5.19 12.13
N THR A 27 -14.28 -5.29 13.44
CA THR A 27 -15.43 -5.99 14.03
C THR A 27 -16.66 -5.07 13.99
N THR A 28 -16.64 -4.05 14.83
CA THR A 28 -17.59 -2.95 14.96
C THR A 28 -16.94 -1.84 15.77
N PHE A 29 -17.46 -0.62 15.66
CA PHE A 29 -17.14 0.47 16.60
C PHE A 29 -18.36 0.98 17.34
N ALA A 30 -19.54 0.39 17.13
CA ALA A 30 -20.65 0.64 18.05
C ALA A 30 -20.30 0.12 19.45
N SER A 31 -20.77 0.80 20.49
CA SER A 31 -20.70 0.32 21.86
C SER A 31 -22.03 0.53 22.60
N ASN A 32 -22.32 -0.37 23.53
CA ASN A 32 -23.44 -0.21 24.47
C ASN A 32 -23.09 -0.70 25.89
N ASN A 33 -21.83 -1.03 26.09
CA ASN A 33 -21.28 -1.56 27.33
C ASN A 33 -19.76 -1.38 27.35
N GLY A 34 -19.14 -1.56 28.51
CA GLY A 34 -17.71 -1.41 28.66
C GLY A 34 -17.16 -2.13 29.90
N GLN A 35 -15.86 -2.41 29.88
CA GLN A 35 -15.11 -2.97 31.01
C GLN A 35 -13.60 -2.75 30.76
N SER A 36 -12.74 -3.19 31.67
CA SER A 36 -11.29 -3.11 31.47
C SER A 36 -10.80 -3.82 30.21
N GLY A 37 -11.36 -4.98 29.84
CA GLY A 37 -10.91 -5.66 28.63
C GLY A 37 -11.89 -6.66 28.02
N ASN A 38 -11.45 -7.29 26.92
CA ASN A 38 -12.19 -8.34 26.22
C ASN A 38 -11.32 -9.53 25.89
N MET A 39 -11.86 -10.74 26.07
CA MET A 39 -11.28 -12.00 25.58
C MET A 39 -12.09 -12.52 24.40
N PHE A 40 -11.43 -12.91 23.32
CA PHE A 40 -12.07 -13.41 22.11
C PHE A 40 -11.15 -14.33 21.32
N ASP A 41 -11.71 -15.06 20.37
CA ASP A 41 -10.96 -15.92 19.46
C ASP A 41 -10.92 -15.33 18.04
N VAL A 42 -9.78 -15.55 17.38
CA VAL A 42 -9.57 -15.29 15.95
C VAL A 42 -9.12 -16.59 15.30
N GLN A 43 -9.67 -16.94 14.14
CA GLN A 43 -9.26 -18.10 13.34
C GLN A 43 -8.75 -17.65 11.98
N ALA A 44 -7.60 -18.17 11.57
CA ALA A 44 -7.10 -18.01 10.22
C ALA A 44 -7.86 -18.91 9.24
N ILE A 45 -8.43 -18.31 8.21
CA ILE A 45 -8.99 -18.99 7.02
C ILE A 45 -7.87 -19.25 6.00
N GLN A 46 -6.86 -18.39 5.97
CA GLN A 46 -5.61 -18.55 5.22
C GLN A 46 -4.44 -18.09 6.09
N ASN A 47 -3.21 -18.49 5.76
CA ASN A 47 -2.03 -18.08 6.52
C ASN A 47 -1.91 -16.56 6.60
N CYS A 48 -1.74 -16.03 7.81
CA CYS A 48 -1.59 -14.61 8.04
C CYS A 48 -0.84 -14.30 9.34
N THR A 49 -0.31 -13.10 9.46
CA THR A 49 0.26 -12.57 10.71
C THR A 49 -0.60 -11.43 11.20
N ILE A 50 -1.11 -11.51 12.43
CA ILE A 50 -1.74 -10.37 13.11
C ILE A 50 -0.65 -9.35 13.45
N VAL A 51 -0.82 -8.12 13.00
CA VAL A 51 0.16 -7.03 13.08
C VAL A 51 -0.10 -6.14 14.29
N CYS A 52 -1.34 -5.66 14.45
CA CYS A 52 -1.73 -4.78 15.55
C CYS A 52 -3.26 -4.73 15.68
N PHE A 53 -3.75 -3.95 16.66
CA PHE A 53 -5.18 -3.73 16.89
C PHE A 53 -5.49 -2.25 17.08
N ASP A 54 -6.67 -1.83 16.62
CA ASP A 54 -7.31 -0.60 17.11
C ASP A 54 -8.40 -0.98 18.11
N VAL A 55 -8.62 -0.14 19.12
CA VAL A 55 -9.62 -0.35 20.16
C VAL A 55 -10.64 0.78 20.22
N ASN A 56 -11.84 0.47 20.69
CA ASN A 56 -12.82 1.48 21.09
C ASN A 56 -12.64 1.83 22.57
N LEU A 57 -12.40 3.10 22.87
CA LEU A 57 -12.07 3.57 24.23
C LEU A 57 -12.93 4.75 24.67
N ASP A 58 -13.26 4.78 25.95
CA ASP A 58 -13.79 6.00 26.58
C ASP A 58 -12.79 7.16 26.47
N PRO A 59 -13.24 8.44 26.46
CA PRO A 59 -12.34 9.58 26.37
C PRO A 59 -11.37 9.60 27.55
N GLY A 60 -10.08 9.72 27.27
CA GLY A 60 -9.05 9.68 28.30
C GLY A 60 -7.74 9.06 27.81
N THR A 61 -6.81 8.89 28.74
CA THR A 61 -5.54 8.21 28.49
C THR A 61 -5.55 6.86 29.20
N TRP A 62 -5.22 5.80 28.46
CA TRP A 62 -5.35 4.42 28.89
C TRP A 62 -4.04 3.68 28.73
N THR A 63 -3.69 2.88 29.74
CA THR A 63 -2.57 1.95 29.67
C THR A 63 -3.09 0.61 29.17
N MET A 64 -2.72 0.26 27.95
CA MET A 64 -3.25 -0.88 27.20
C MET A 64 -2.25 -2.02 27.16
N GLU A 65 -2.75 -3.24 27.29
CA GLU A 65 -1.99 -4.48 27.11
C GLU A 65 -2.72 -5.41 26.13
N ILE A 66 -1.93 -6.16 25.36
CA ILE A 66 -2.44 -7.21 24.48
C ILE A 66 -1.77 -8.52 24.89
N TRP A 67 -2.58 -9.54 25.14
CA TRP A 67 -2.14 -10.86 25.54
C TRP A 67 -2.68 -11.93 24.58
N THR A 68 -2.01 -13.08 24.51
CA THR A 68 -2.48 -14.24 23.75
C THR A 68 -2.25 -15.56 24.50
N LEU A 69 -2.95 -16.63 24.10
CA LEU A 69 -2.68 -17.98 24.57
C LEU A 69 -1.72 -18.69 23.60
N PRO A 70 -0.51 -19.09 24.03
CA PRO A 70 0.50 -19.68 23.16
C PRO A 70 0.15 -21.08 22.61
N GLY A 71 -0.89 -21.75 23.12
CA GLY A 71 -1.31 -23.10 22.69
C GLY A 71 -2.38 -23.18 21.59
N GLY A 72 -2.89 -22.05 21.08
CA GLY A 72 -3.96 -22.05 20.06
C GLY A 72 -5.33 -22.50 20.57
N GLU A 73 -5.48 -22.61 21.89
CA GLU A 73 -6.75 -22.94 22.53
C GLU A 73 -7.71 -21.73 22.51
N SER A 74 -9.01 -22.02 22.49
CA SER A 74 -10.03 -20.99 22.64
C SER A 74 -9.94 -20.32 24.02
N TYR A 75 -10.23 -19.02 24.10
CA TYR A 75 -10.32 -18.31 25.37
C TYR A 75 -11.34 -18.94 26.33
N THR A 76 -12.32 -19.68 25.82
CA THR A 76 -13.35 -20.38 26.61
C THR A 76 -12.84 -21.64 27.30
N ALA A 77 -11.78 -22.25 26.78
CA ALA A 77 -11.12 -23.41 27.37
C ALA A 77 -9.92 -23.00 28.25
N ALA A 78 -9.56 -21.71 28.24
CA ALA A 78 -8.37 -21.19 28.88
C ALA A 78 -8.41 -21.28 30.42
N PRO A 79 -7.27 -21.53 31.08
CA PRO A 79 -7.15 -21.39 32.53
C PRO A 79 -7.50 -19.97 32.99
N THR A 80 -8.14 -19.85 34.16
CA THR A 80 -8.67 -18.57 34.68
C THR A 80 -7.61 -17.65 35.31
N THR A 81 -6.34 -17.80 34.93
CA THR A 81 -5.22 -17.08 35.55
C THR A 81 -4.34 -16.43 34.48
N MET A 82 -3.85 -15.20 34.73
CA MET A 82 -2.91 -14.50 33.85
C MET A 82 -1.67 -15.32 33.49
N ALA A 83 -1.22 -16.22 34.38
CA ALA A 83 0.01 -17.00 34.18
C ALA A 83 -0.02 -17.94 32.96
N SER A 84 -1.20 -18.27 32.42
CA SER A 84 -1.34 -19.05 31.19
C SER A 84 -1.35 -18.19 29.92
N TRP A 85 -1.47 -16.87 30.07
CA TRP A 85 -1.49 -15.90 28.99
C TRP A 85 -0.10 -15.27 28.82
N GLN A 86 0.28 -15.02 27.58
CA GLN A 86 1.53 -14.38 27.20
C GLN A 86 1.27 -12.92 26.84
N LEU A 87 2.03 -12.00 27.41
CA LEU A 87 2.00 -10.58 27.05
C LEU A 87 2.68 -10.40 25.69
N LEU A 88 1.99 -9.75 24.76
CA LEU A 88 2.54 -9.37 23.45
C LEU A 88 3.09 -7.94 23.46
N GLY A 89 2.49 -7.05 24.24
CA GLY A 89 2.98 -5.67 24.38
C GLY A 89 2.10 -4.82 25.28
N ALA A 90 2.64 -3.71 25.74
CA ALA A 90 1.96 -2.71 26.56
C ALA A 90 2.28 -1.29 26.08
N THR A 91 1.28 -0.41 26.01
CA THR A 91 1.45 0.99 25.58
C THR A 91 0.51 1.91 26.34
N GLU A 92 0.86 3.19 26.45
CA GLU A 92 -0.10 4.23 26.78
C GLU A 92 -0.69 4.81 25.49
N VAL A 93 -1.99 5.11 25.48
CA VAL A 93 -2.67 5.72 24.34
C VAL A 93 -3.73 6.71 24.81
N THR A 94 -3.89 7.81 24.08
CA THR A 94 -5.01 8.72 24.26
C THR A 94 -6.14 8.31 23.31
N SER A 95 -7.36 8.13 23.85
CA SER A 95 -8.54 7.79 23.06
C SER A 95 -8.82 8.85 21.99
N ASN A 96 -9.10 8.40 20.77
CA ASN A 96 -9.58 9.24 19.67
C ASN A 96 -11.05 9.64 19.81
N GLY A 97 -11.73 9.15 20.85
CA GLY A 97 -13.15 9.36 21.12
C GLY A 97 -13.91 8.03 21.21
N THR A 98 -15.01 8.04 21.95
CA THR A 98 -15.93 6.89 22.01
C THR A 98 -16.43 6.55 20.61
N ASP A 99 -16.45 5.25 20.29
CA ASP A 99 -16.88 4.72 19.00
C ASP A 99 -16.02 5.19 17.81
N VAL A 100 -14.83 5.72 18.09
CA VAL A 100 -13.80 6.07 17.10
C VAL A 100 -12.62 5.12 17.28
N PRO A 101 -12.08 4.54 16.19
CA PRO A 101 -10.87 3.73 16.25
C PRO A 101 -9.73 4.47 16.93
N THR A 102 -9.21 3.89 18.02
CA THR A 102 -7.97 4.34 18.66
C THR A 102 -6.87 3.32 18.36
N PRO A 103 -5.91 3.66 17.48
CA PRO A 103 -4.81 2.76 17.17
C PRO A 103 -3.92 2.51 18.36
N LEU A 104 -3.60 1.23 18.61
CA LEU A 104 -2.57 0.88 19.58
C LEU A 104 -1.23 0.87 18.85
N PRO A 105 -0.23 1.70 19.24
CA PRO A 105 1.10 1.69 18.66
C PRO A 105 1.92 0.48 19.14
N LEU A 106 1.36 -0.72 18.99
CA LEU A 106 1.92 -2.00 19.40
C LEU A 106 1.93 -2.96 18.21
N HIS A 107 3.13 -3.43 17.86
CA HIS A 107 3.28 -4.53 16.93
C HIS A 107 3.19 -5.86 17.70
N VAL A 108 2.23 -6.72 17.36
CA VAL A 108 1.99 -7.98 18.06
C VAL A 108 2.62 -9.19 17.35
N GLY A 109 2.73 -9.16 16.02
CA GLY A 109 3.47 -10.15 15.23
C GLY A 109 3.02 -11.60 15.41
N VAL A 110 1.72 -11.87 15.53
CA VAL A 110 1.21 -13.24 15.78
C VAL A 110 0.88 -13.95 14.47
N GLY A 111 1.78 -14.84 14.04
CA GLY A 111 1.54 -15.74 12.91
C GLY A 111 0.46 -16.77 13.21
N LEU A 112 -0.46 -16.98 12.25
CA LEU A 112 -1.53 -17.96 12.29
C LEU A 112 -1.54 -18.78 11.01
N ASN A 113 -1.50 -20.10 11.16
CA ASN A 113 -1.64 -21.03 10.04
C ASN A 113 -3.10 -21.19 9.63
N THR A 114 -3.35 -21.58 8.38
CA THR A 114 -4.69 -21.89 7.87
C THR A 114 -5.40 -22.90 8.79
N GLY A 115 -6.59 -22.53 9.26
CA GLY A 115 -7.41 -23.31 10.19
C GLY A 115 -7.07 -23.12 11.66
N GLU A 116 -5.93 -22.51 11.98
CA GLU A 116 -5.49 -22.26 13.35
C GLU A 116 -6.35 -21.21 14.03
N ARG A 117 -6.68 -21.44 15.31
CA ARG A 117 -7.41 -20.50 16.15
C ARG A 117 -6.50 -19.97 17.25
N ARG A 118 -6.65 -18.70 17.59
CA ARG A 118 -5.86 -18.02 18.60
C ARG A 118 -6.72 -17.11 19.44
N ALA A 119 -6.57 -17.22 20.76
CA ALA A 119 -7.23 -16.34 21.72
C ALA A 119 -6.43 -15.06 21.94
N PHE A 120 -7.12 -13.95 22.09
CA PHE A 120 -6.55 -12.66 22.47
C PHE A 120 -7.28 -12.10 23.69
N TYR A 121 -6.53 -11.41 24.56
CA TYR A 121 -7.05 -10.60 25.64
C TYR A 121 -6.50 -9.17 25.48
N VAL A 122 -7.39 -8.26 25.12
CA VAL A 122 -7.06 -6.83 24.95
C VAL A 122 -7.63 -6.09 26.16
N THR A 123 -6.80 -5.36 26.91
CA THR A 123 -7.23 -4.77 28.18
C THR A 123 -6.56 -3.44 28.50
N ALA A 124 -7.30 -2.55 29.15
CA ALA A 124 -6.78 -1.44 29.92
C ALA A 124 -6.41 -1.93 31.34
N THR A 125 -5.31 -1.45 31.88
CA THR A 125 -4.82 -1.83 33.24
C THR A 125 -5.16 -0.78 34.30
N ASN A 126 -5.46 0.44 33.88
CA ASN A 126 -5.70 1.60 34.74
C ASN A 126 -7.20 1.96 34.90
N GLY A 127 -8.12 1.12 34.44
CA GLY A 127 -9.55 1.31 34.67
C GLY A 127 -10.46 0.50 33.74
N THR A 128 -11.65 1.02 33.48
CA THR A 128 -12.71 0.37 32.69
C THR A 128 -12.97 1.12 31.39
N GLY A 129 -11.94 1.27 30.56
CA GLY A 129 -11.99 2.13 29.38
C GLY A 129 -12.35 1.45 28.07
N ILE A 130 -12.39 0.12 28.00
CA ILE A 130 -12.68 -0.59 26.73
C ILE A 130 -14.19 -0.70 26.53
N ASN A 131 -14.62 -0.21 25.37
CA ASN A 131 -15.99 -0.22 24.91
C ASN A 131 -16.26 -1.40 23.98
N TYR A 132 -17.43 -2.00 24.13
CA TYR A 132 -17.86 -3.17 23.36
C TYR A 132 -19.40 -3.25 23.30
N THR A 133 -19.93 -4.23 22.57
CA THR A 133 -21.38 -4.52 22.57
C THR A 133 -21.73 -5.84 23.22
N ASN A 134 -22.95 -5.94 23.74
CA ASN A 134 -23.54 -7.23 24.12
C ASN A 134 -23.62 -8.15 22.91
N GLY A 135 -23.08 -9.36 23.04
CA GLY A 135 -23.12 -10.38 22.01
C GLY A 135 -24.42 -11.18 22.01
N SER A 136 -24.49 -12.15 21.10
CA SER A 136 -25.59 -13.10 20.96
C SER A 136 -25.28 -14.43 21.65
N THR A 137 -24.12 -15.04 21.40
CA THR A 137 -23.71 -16.34 21.94
C THR A 137 -22.20 -16.44 21.92
N THR A 138 -21.61 -16.87 23.03
CA THR A 138 -20.14 -16.97 23.14
C THR A 138 -19.57 -17.92 22.10
N GLY A 139 -18.51 -17.47 21.41
CA GLY A 139 -17.78 -18.28 20.43
C GLY A 139 -18.46 -18.43 19.07
N VAL A 140 -19.57 -17.72 18.80
CA VAL A 140 -20.15 -17.69 17.45
C VAL A 140 -19.40 -16.75 16.53
N LEU A 141 -19.37 -17.08 15.24
CA LEU A 141 -18.74 -16.23 14.23
C LEU A 141 -19.48 -14.90 14.16
N TYR A 142 -18.79 -13.80 14.41
CA TYR A 142 -19.37 -12.46 14.27
C TYR A 142 -18.96 -11.81 12.96
N ARG A 143 -17.69 -11.94 12.56
CA ARG A 143 -17.19 -11.36 11.30
C ARG A 143 -16.09 -12.18 10.67
N ALA A 144 -16.02 -12.21 9.35
CA ALA A 144 -14.92 -12.82 8.61
C ALA A 144 -14.66 -12.09 7.29
N ASN A 145 -13.46 -12.30 6.76
CA ASN A 145 -13.10 -12.03 5.36
C ASN A 145 -12.45 -13.30 4.75
N ALA A 146 -11.72 -13.18 3.64
CA ALA A 146 -11.08 -14.33 3.00
C ALA A 146 -9.91 -14.96 3.80
N TYR A 147 -9.45 -14.33 4.87
CA TYR A 147 -8.22 -14.69 5.58
C TYR A 147 -8.40 -14.88 7.09
N LEU A 148 -9.31 -14.13 7.73
CA LEU A 148 -9.55 -14.18 9.16
C LEU A 148 -11.04 -14.26 9.48
N ALA A 149 -11.34 -14.98 10.55
CA ALA A 149 -12.64 -15.05 11.20
C ALA A 149 -12.52 -14.63 12.67
N PHE A 150 -13.37 -13.72 13.12
CA PHE A 150 -13.47 -13.24 14.50
C PHE A 150 -14.74 -13.78 15.16
N TYR A 151 -14.60 -14.28 16.38
CA TYR A 151 -15.67 -14.91 17.15
C TYR A 151 -16.04 -14.08 18.39
N GLU A 152 -17.32 -14.06 18.73
CA GLU A 152 -17.81 -13.37 19.92
C GLU A 152 -17.12 -13.87 21.19
N GLY A 153 -16.80 -12.92 22.06
CA GLY A 153 -15.97 -13.07 23.22
C GLY A 153 -16.68 -12.84 24.55
N ALA A 154 -15.91 -12.37 25.52
CA ALA A 154 -16.37 -11.93 26.84
C ALA A 154 -15.71 -10.58 27.22
N GLY A 155 -16.45 -9.74 27.94
CA GLY A 155 -15.92 -8.58 28.65
C GLY A 155 -15.36 -9.01 30.00
N LYS A 156 -14.25 -8.42 30.42
CA LYS A 156 -13.40 -8.91 31.51
C LYS A 156 -12.88 -7.76 32.35
N SER A 157 -13.21 -7.78 33.64
CA SER A 157 -12.57 -6.87 34.60
C SER A 157 -11.09 -7.23 34.73
N TYR A 158 -10.21 -6.23 34.68
CA TYR A 158 -8.78 -6.48 34.72
C TYR A 158 -8.36 -7.10 36.06
N PRO A 159 -7.41 -8.04 36.06
CA PRO A 159 -6.84 -8.72 34.89
C PRO A 159 -7.68 -9.93 34.45
N PHE A 160 -8.42 -10.56 35.35
CA PHE A 160 -9.31 -11.70 35.04
C PHE A 160 -10.50 -11.80 36.02
N GLY A 161 -10.95 -10.68 36.60
CA GLY A 161 -12.07 -10.61 37.55
C GLY A 161 -13.42 -11.02 36.93
N ALA A 162 -14.49 -10.24 37.17
CA ALA A 162 -15.81 -10.59 36.65
C ALA A 162 -15.80 -10.84 35.13
N THR A 163 -16.52 -11.88 34.71
CA THR A 163 -16.71 -12.24 33.30
C THR A 163 -18.12 -11.88 32.87
N PHE A 164 -18.23 -11.16 31.77
CA PHE A 164 -19.50 -10.81 31.15
C PHE A 164 -19.52 -11.39 29.74
N SER A 165 -20.44 -12.30 29.47
CA SER A 165 -20.51 -13.01 28.20
C SER A 165 -21.97 -13.21 27.79
N PRO A 166 -22.27 -13.22 26.48
CA PRO A 166 -21.38 -12.95 25.34
C PRO A 166 -21.12 -11.45 25.12
N ARG A 167 -19.94 -11.08 24.61
CA ARG A 167 -19.59 -9.70 24.23
C ARG A 167 -18.87 -9.69 22.88
N ILE A 168 -19.23 -8.75 22.02
CA ILE A 168 -18.52 -8.49 20.77
C ILE A 168 -17.50 -7.39 21.05
N TRP A 169 -16.21 -7.73 21.03
CA TRP A 169 -15.14 -6.72 21.13
C TRP A 169 -15.22 -5.74 19.95
N SER A 170 -15.14 -4.44 20.25
CA SER A 170 -15.22 -3.37 19.26
C SER A 170 -13.81 -2.86 18.91
N GLY A 171 -13.35 -3.14 17.70
CA GLY A 171 -12.02 -2.76 17.25
C GLY A 171 -11.67 -3.20 15.83
N ASN A 172 -10.44 -2.90 15.42
CA ASN A 172 -9.84 -3.37 14.16
C ASN A 172 -8.77 -4.43 14.44
N ILE A 173 -8.76 -5.50 13.66
CA ILE A 173 -7.66 -6.47 13.62
C ILE A 173 -6.88 -6.23 12.34
N HIS A 174 -5.63 -5.77 12.47
CA HIS A 174 -4.75 -5.58 11.32
C HIS A 174 -3.87 -6.80 11.13
N PHE A 175 -3.70 -7.25 9.88
CA PHE A 175 -2.95 -8.46 9.59
C PHE A 175 -2.36 -8.45 8.17
N THR A 176 -1.30 -9.21 7.95
CA THR A 176 -0.69 -9.43 6.63
C THR A 176 -0.87 -10.88 6.20
N PRO A 177 -1.34 -11.16 4.98
CA PRO A 177 -1.28 -12.49 4.40
C PRO A 177 0.16 -13.00 4.22
N GLY A 178 0.37 -14.27 4.53
CA GLY A 178 1.64 -14.95 4.30
C GLY A 178 2.58 -14.93 5.51
N TYR A 179 2.98 -16.12 5.93
CA TYR A 179 3.96 -16.37 6.97
C TYR A 179 4.53 -17.79 6.81
N LEU A 180 5.82 -18.00 7.07
CA LEU A 180 6.48 -19.33 6.96
C LEU A 180 7.39 -19.64 8.16
N GLU A 181 7.13 -20.79 8.81
CA GLU A 181 7.94 -21.36 9.89
C GLU A 181 9.13 -22.15 9.36
N THR A 182 10.30 -21.92 9.96
CA THR A 182 11.56 -22.55 9.58
C THR A 182 12.24 -23.14 10.80
N PRO A 183 12.68 -24.41 10.72
CA PRO A 183 12.02 -25.61 10.19
C PRO A 183 10.72 -25.97 10.94
N PRO A 184 9.80 -26.75 10.33
CA PRO A 184 8.49 -27.07 10.91
C PRO A 184 8.58 -27.80 12.27
N GLY A 185 7.84 -27.33 13.27
CA GLY A 185 7.80 -27.91 14.62
C GLY A 185 8.99 -27.48 15.51
N LEU A 186 8.68 -26.82 16.63
CA LEU A 186 9.66 -26.31 17.60
C LEU A 186 9.81 -27.33 18.75
N PRO A 187 11.00 -27.93 18.95
CA PRO A 187 12.08 -27.20 19.64
C PRO A 187 13.48 -27.37 19.01
N GLY A 188 14.34 -26.35 19.14
CA GLY A 188 15.77 -26.39 18.79
C GLY A 188 16.68 -26.55 20.01
N ALA A 189 17.81 -27.23 19.87
CA ALA A 189 18.74 -27.53 20.98
C ALA A 189 20.13 -26.85 20.87
N ASN A 190 20.40 -26.04 19.83
CA ASN A 190 21.71 -25.43 19.55
C ASN A 190 21.57 -24.01 18.95
N GLY A 191 22.64 -23.21 18.97
CA GLY A 191 22.63 -21.85 18.42
C GLY A 191 24.01 -21.20 18.33
N GLN A 192 24.04 -20.02 17.73
CA GLN A 192 25.20 -19.11 17.68
C GLN A 192 24.68 -17.67 17.59
N ASN A 193 25.54 -16.65 17.65
CA ASN A 193 25.09 -15.26 17.57
C ASN A 193 24.17 -14.96 16.38
N GLY A 194 24.40 -15.57 15.22
CA GLY A 194 23.51 -15.43 14.08
C GLY A 194 23.44 -16.63 13.15
N ALA A 195 22.62 -16.49 12.12
CA ALA A 195 22.45 -17.47 11.05
C ALA A 195 22.34 -16.79 9.69
N MET A 196 23.05 -17.33 8.70
CA MET A 196 22.93 -16.92 7.29
C MET A 196 22.15 -17.99 6.53
N PHE A 197 21.17 -17.59 5.73
CA PHE A 197 20.34 -18.51 4.94
C PHE A 197 19.77 -17.80 3.71
N ASP A 198 19.31 -18.60 2.75
CA ASP A 198 18.69 -18.10 1.52
C ASP A 198 17.17 -18.27 1.55
N VAL A 199 16.47 -17.27 1.05
CA VAL A 199 15.04 -17.31 0.76
C VAL A 199 14.84 -17.21 -0.75
N VAL A 200 14.00 -18.09 -1.30
CA VAL A 200 13.68 -18.15 -2.73
C VAL A 200 12.20 -17.86 -2.94
N ALA A 201 11.85 -16.91 -3.80
CA ALA A 201 10.46 -16.62 -4.18
C ALA A 201 9.95 -17.66 -5.21
N SER A 202 9.70 -18.88 -4.76
CA SER A 202 9.36 -20.03 -5.62
C SER A 202 7.94 -20.05 -6.16
N GLY A 203 7.04 -19.19 -5.68
CA GLY A 203 5.61 -19.15 -6.03
C GLY A 203 5.26 -18.47 -7.36
N GLY A 204 6.23 -18.13 -8.20
CA GLY A 204 6.00 -17.48 -9.50
C GLY A 204 5.63 -15.99 -9.43
N LYS A 205 5.65 -15.39 -8.24
CA LYS A 205 5.43 -13.96 -7.98
C LYS A 205 6.57 -13.40 -7.11
N PRO A 206 6.87 -12.09 -7.19
CA PRO A 206 7.75 -11.47 -6.21
C PRO A 206 7.11 -11.52 -4.82
N LEU A 207 7.94 -11.45 -3.79
CA LEU A 207 7.51 -11.29 -2.41
C LEU A 207 8.38 -10.29 -1.67
N THR A 208 7.80 -9.64 -0.66
CA THR A 208 8.49 -8.74 0.27
C THR A 208 8.65 -9.44 1.59
N VAL A 209 9.87 -9.59 2.10
CA VAL A 209 10.11 -9.92 3.49
C VAL A 209 9.94 -8.66 4.34
N LEU A 210 9.05 -8.72 5.33
CA LEU A 210 8.64 -7.59 6.17
C LEU A 210 9.39 -7.57 7.50
N SER A 211 9.51 -8.74 8.13
CA SER A 211 10.22 -8.92 9.39
C SER A 211 10.62 -10.38 9.59
N PHE A 212 11.46 -10.61 10.60
CA PHE A 212 11.78 -11.95 11.07
C PHE A 212 11.39 -12.07 12.55
N ASP A 213 10.90 -13.23 12.96
CA ASP A 213 10.87 -13.62 14.37
C ASP A 213 11.93 -14.69 14.61
N THR A 214 12.63 -14.60 15.72
CA THR A 214 13.72 -15.52 16.08
C THR A 214 13.38 -16.29 17.33
N THR A 215 13.92 -17.49 17.45
CA THR A 215 13.88 -18.27 18.69
C THR A 215 15.24 -18.25 19.36
N TRP A 216 15.25 -18.21 20.69
CA TRP A 216 16.48 -18.12 21.48
C TRP A 216 16.80 -19.45 22.18
N VAL A 217 18.11 -19.75 22.28
CA VAL A 217 18.58 -20.91 23.04
C VAL A 217 18.45 -20.66 24.54
N THR A 218 18.60 -19.41 25.00
CA THR A 218 18.52 -19.04 26.43
C THR A 218 17.10 -18.65 26.85
N THR A 219 16.77 -18.93 28.11
CA THR A 219 15.39 -18.87 28.64
C THR A 219 14.95 -17.49 29.12
N SER A 220 15.84 -16.49 29.18
CA SER A 220 15.52 -15.16 29.70
C SER A 220 16.52 -14.07 29.28
N GLY A 221 16.00 -12.87 28.99
CA GLY A 221 16.74 -11.60 28.90
C GLY A 221 16.67 -10.91 27.53
N SER A 222 17.09 -9.64 27.51
CA SER A 222 17.14 -8.80 26.29
C SER A 222 18.51 -8.87 25.62
N GLY A 223 18.52 -8.70 24.30
CA GLY A 223 19.74 -8.44 23.55
C GLY A 223 19.45 -7.74 22.21
N PRO A 224 20.44 -7.00 21.69
CA PRO A 224 20.34 -6.35 20.39
C PRO A 224 20.35 -7.40 19.28
N MET A 225 19.44 -7.23 18.33
CA MET A 225 19.34 -8.00 17.10
C MET A 225 19.58 -7.08 15.90
N GLU A 226 20.26 -7.61 14.90
CA GLU A 226 20.58 -6.97 13.64
C GLU A 226 20.11 -7.88 12.51
N VAL A 227 19.51 -7.28 11.49
CA VAL A 227 19.11 -7.99 10.27
C VAL A 227 19.85 -7.40 9.09
N TYR A 228 20.52 -8.26 8.34
CA TYR A 228 21.21 -7.88 7.11
C TYR A 228 20.63 -8.63 5.92
N CYS A 229 20.75 -8.03 4.74
CA CYS A 229 20.56 -8.71 3.47
C CYS A 229 21.82 -8.61 2.61
N VAL A 230 22.01 -9.55 1.69
CA VAL A 230 23.05 -9.45 0.66
C VAL A 230 22.79 -8.23 -0.22
N THR A 231 23.78 -7.34 -0.32
CA THR A 231 23.72 -6.11 -1.13
C THR A 231 23.55 -6.46 -2.61
N GLY A 232 22.55 -5.85 -3.27
CA GLY A 232 22.21 -6.11 -4.68
C GLY A 232 21.51 -7.46 -4.94
N GLY A 233 21.20 -8.23 -3.89
CA GLY A 233 20.48 -9.50 -3.98
C GLY A 233 21.34 -10.73 -4.31
N GLY A 234 20.67 -11.88 -4.41
CA GLY A 234 21.30 -13.17 -4.62
C GLY A 234 21.66 -13.89 -3.32
N SER A 235 22.32 -15.05 -3.46
CA SER A 235 22.64 -15.96 -2.34
C SER A 235 23.68 -15.38 -1.37
N TYR A 236 23.63 -15.80 -0.11
CA TYR A 236 24.70 -15.57 0.87
C TYR A 236 26.01 -16.33 0.55
N THR A 237 25.95 -17.32 -0.34
CA THR A 237 27.09 -18.18 -0.69
C THR A 237 28.24 -17.38 -1.31
N GLY A 238 29.45 -17.55 -0.78
CA GLY A 238 30.64 -16.81 -1.19
C GLY A 238 30.81 -15.44 -0.51
N LYS A 239 29.80 -14.99 0.26
CA LYS A 239 29.76 -13.68 0.93
C LYS A 239 29.86 -13.80 2.45
N GLN A 240 30.09 -15.00 2.99
CA GLN A 240 29.92 -15.30 4.41
C GLN A 240 30.97 -14.66 5.32
N SER A 241 32.10 -14.24 4.77
CA SER A 241 33.20 -13.60 5.52
C SER A 241 33.47 -12.17 5.06
N ASP A 242 32.66 -11.64 4.14
CA ASP A 242 32.84 -10.31 3.56
C ASP A 242 31.72 -9.39 4.05
N PRO A 243 31.94 -8.56 5.09
CA PRO A 243 30.92 -7.64 5.59
C PRO A 243 30.50 -6.59 4.56
N THR A 244 31.30 -6.31 3.53
CA THR A 244 30.97 -5.30 2.51
C THR A 244 29.94 -5.78 1.50
N ALA A 245 29.69 -7.09 1.46
CA ALA A 245 28.67 -7.72 0.63
C ALA A 245 27.27 -7.71 1.27
N TRP A 246 27.13 -7.10 2.45
CA TRP A 246 25.90 -7.07 3.24
C TRP A 246 25.46 -5.65 3.57
N THR A 247 24.18 -5.40 3.43
CA THR A 247 23.51 -4.17 3.86
C THR A 247 22.82 -4.43 5.19
N LEU A 248 23.13 -3.62 6.21
CA LEU A 248 22.37 -3.62 7.47
C LEU A 248 21.00 -2.98 7.22
N LEU A 249 19.93 -3.71 7.49
CA LEU A 249 18.56 -3.24 7.34
C LEU A 249 18.08 -2.51 8.60
N GLY A 250 18.53 -2.95 9.77
CA GLY A 250 18.26 -2.27 11.02
C GLY A 250 18.67 -3.06 12.24
N THR A 251 18.51 -2.41 13.39
CA THR A 251 18.86 -2.94 14.72
C THR A 251 17.67 -2.78 15.66
N GLY A 252 17.43 -3.76 16.53
CA GLY A 252 16.33 -3.71 17.49
C GLY A 252 16.63 -4.49 18.77
N GLU A 253 16.15 -4.01 19.91
CA GLU A 253 16.21 -4.75 21.18
C GLU A 253 15.13 -5.82 21.24
N VAL A 254 15.52 -7.06 21.53
CA VAL A 254 14.60 -8.19 21.61
C VAL A 254 14.71 -8.84 22.98
N THR A 255 13.59 -8.86 23.71
CA THR A 255 13.47 -9.62 24.95
C THR A 255 12.91 -11.00 24.66
N ALA A 256 13.68 -12.05 24.94
CA ALA A 256 13.29 -13.42 24.64
C ALA A 256 12.01 -13.84 25.39
N ASN A 257 11.01 -14.37 24.66
CA ASN A 257 9.74 -14.82 25.22
C ASN A 257 9.77 -16.24 25.82
N GLY A 258 10.98 -16.78 26.07
CA GLY A 258 11.21 -18.15 26.55
C GLY A 258 11.90 -19.03 25.50
N PRO A 259 12.41 -20.21 25.89
CA PRO A 259 13.15 -21.08 24.99
C PRO A 259 12.24 -21.60 23.88
N SER A 260 12.73 -21.60 22.64
CA SER A 260 11.98 -22.08 21.47
C SER A 260 10.63 -21.37 21.24
N ILE A 261 10.42 -20.18 21.81
CA ILE A 261 9.26 -19.33 21.52
C ILE A 261 9.69 -18.26 20.52
N ALA A 262 9.03 -18.22 19.37
CA ALA A 262 9.31 -17.22 18.34
C ALA A 262 9.04 -15.82 18.91
N THR A 263 10.03 -14.95 18.82
CA THR A 263 10.01 -13.60 19.36
C THR A 263 10.32 -12.65 18.22
N SER A 264 9.44 -11.68 18.00
CA SER A 264 9.59 -10.74 16.89
C SER A 264 10.84 -9.89 17.05
N ILE A 265 11.56 -9.70 15.94
CA ILE A 265 12.66 -8.74 15.85
C ILE A 265 12.06 -7.41 15.38
N PRO A 266 12.13 -6.32 16.17
CA PRO A 266 11.53 -5.03 15.82
C PRO A 266 12.41 -4.28 14.80
N VAL A 267 12.71 -4.93 13.68
CA VAL A 267 13.46 -4.40 12.55
C VAL A 267 12.58 -4.54 11.31
N PRO A 268 12.11 -3.42 10.73
CA PRO A 268 11.50 -3.42 9.41
C PRO A 268 12.52 -3.91 8.38
N VAL A 269 12.23 -5.00 7.68
CA VAL A 269 13.12 -5.59 6.68
C VAL A 269 12.89 -4.95 5.32
N GLY A 270 11.66 -5.01 4.83
CA GLY A 270 11.29 -4.41 3.55
C GLY A 270 12.21 -4.82 2.40
N VAL A 271 12.57 -6.10 2.27
CA VAL A 271 13.39 -6.62 1.16
C VAL A 271 12.57 -7.44 0.18
N THR A 272 12.66 -7.11 -1.12
CA THR A 272 11.95 -7.80 -2.20
C THR A 272 12.82 -8.91 -2.73
N ILE A 273 12.16 -10.03 -2.95
CA ILE A 273 12.71 -11.13 -3.72
C ILE A 273 11.87 -11.22 -4.98
N GLY A 274 12.47 -10.90 -6.13
CA GLY A 274 11.82 -11.02 -7.43
C GLY A 274 11.36 -12.47 -7.68
N ALA A 275 10.33 -12.66 -8.52
CA ALA A 275 9.81 -14.01 -8.83
C ALA A 275 10.93 -14.96 -9.27
N GLY A 276 11.04 -16.12 -8.63
CA GLY A 276 12.09 -17.11 -8.88
C GLY A 276 13.50 -16.68 -8.48
N ARG A 277 13.67 -15.54 -7.82
CA ARG A 277 14.96 -15.04 -7.34
C ARG A 277 15.23 -15.48 -5.91
N THR A 278 16.48 -15.31 -5.52
CA THR A 278 17.01 -15.67 -4.21
C THR A 278 17.56 -14.44 -3.53
N GLN A 279 17.34 -14.33 -2.22
CA GLN A 279 17.93 -13.33 -1.36
C GLN A 279 18.54 -14.00 -0.14
N GLY A 280 19.82 -13.74 0.10
CA GLY A 280 20.52 -14.13 1.32
C GLY A 280 20.22 -13.14 2.44
N PHE A 281 19.93 -13.68 3.62
CA PHE A 281 19.73 -12.93 4.86
C PHE A 281 20.71 -13.38 5.94
N TYR A 282 21.06 -12.45 6.83
CA TYR A 282 21.83 -12.72 8.03
C TYR A 282 21.12 -12.10 9.22
N VAL A 283 20.58 -12.97 10.08
CA VAL A 283 19.87 -12.58 11.31
C VAL A 283 20.81 -12.88 12.46
N THR A 284 21.24 -11.84 13.19
CA THR A 284 22.28 -11.98 14.23
C THR A 284 22.04 -11.11 15.44
N SER A 285 22.56 -11.52 16.59
CA SER A 285 22.73 -10.66 17.75
C SER A 285 24.15 -10.09 17.78
N SER A 286 24.28 -8.81 18.13
CA SER A 286 25.59 -8.17 18.38
C SER A 286 26.10 -8.39 19.81
N ASP A 287 25.29 -9.02 20.68
CA ASP A 287 25.71 -9.46 22.00
C ASP A 287 26.35 -10.87 21.91
N PRO A 288 27.64 -11.03 22.27
CA PRO A 288 28.33 -12.31 22.22
C PRO A 288 27.72 -13.39 23.14
N GLY A 289 26.92 -13.01 24.15
CA GLY A 289 26.21 -13.92 25.05
C GLY A 289 24.82 -14.35 24.58
N ARG A 290 24.38 -13.87 23.42
CA ARG A 290 23.02 -14.08 22.89
C ARG A 290 23.07 -14.93 21.63
N PHE A 291 22.39 -16.09 21.67
CA PHE A 291 22.41 -17.07 20.59
C PHE A 291 21.03 -17.25 19.95
N VAL A 292 20.97 -16.94 18.66
CA VAL A 292 19.89 -17.30 17.75
C VAL A 292 19.89 -18.82 17.58
N SER A 293 18.70 -19.42 17.68
CA SER A 293 18.58 -20.87 17.56
C SER A 293 18.69 -21.31 16.10
N TYR A 294 19.27 -22.49 15.93
CA TYR A 294 19.22 -23.25 14.70
C TYR A 294 19.21 -24.74 15.04
N GLU A 295 19.02 -25.59 14.04
CA GLU A 295 19.27 -27.03 14.17
C GLU A 295 20.39 -27.50 13.24
N THR A 296 20.95 -28.66 13.57
CA THR A 296 21.91 -29.34 12.69
C THR A 296 21.16 -29.83 11.45
N HIS A 297 21.61 -29.41 10.28
CA HIS A 297 21.14 -29.97 9.02
C HIS A 297 22.01 -31.17 8.65
N PHE A 298 21.39 -32.30 8.29
CA PHE A 298 22.11 -33.53 7.92
C PHE A 298 22.37 -33.68 6.41
N GLY A 299 21.96 -32.68 5.60
CA GLY A 299 22.24 -32.58 4.16
C GLY A 299 23.30 -31.51 3.84
N SER A 300 23.15 -30.86 2.69
CA SER A 300 24.07 -29.82 2.20
C SER A 300 23.54 -28.41 2.46
N GLU A 301 24.42 -27.40 2.43
CA GLU A 301 23.96 -26.01 2.29
C GLU A 301 23.19 -25.85 0.97
N GLY A 302 22.10 -25.08 1.00
CA GLY A 302 21.22 -24.87 -0.14
C GLY A 302 20.07 -25.88 -0.27
N ASP A 303 20.01 -26.93 0.55
CA ASP A 303 18.88 -27.87 0.56
C ASP A 303 17.60 -27.16 1.03
N THR A 304 16.45 -27.42 0.40
CA THR A 304 15.17 -26.82 0.84
C THR A 304 14.77 -27.36 2.21
N VAL A 305 14.71 -26.46 3.20
CA VAL A 305 14.35 -26.76 4.60
C VAL A 305 12.84 -26.76 4.79
N THR A 306 12.18 -25.75 4.23
CA THR A 306 10.73 -25.57 4.28
C THR A 306 10.29 -24.79 3.05
N MET A 307 9.02 -24.95 2.67
CA MET A 307 8.41 -24.20 1.58
C MET A 307 6.90 -24.10 1.78
N ASN A 308 6.31 -23.10 1.16
CA ASN A 308 4.87 -23.00 0.96
C ASN A 308 4.56 -22.65 -0.51
N ALA A 309 3.35 -22.19 -0.79
CA ALA A 309 2.95 -21.83 -2.15
C ALA A 309 3.74 -20.63 -2.73
N ASP A 310 4.39 -19.84 -1.88
CA ASP A 310 4.97 -18.54 -2.23
C ASP A 310 6.50 -18.56 -2.24
N MET A 311 7.12 -19.24 -1.27
CA MET A 311 8.57 -19.24 -1.05
C MET A 311 9.14 -20.59 -0.61
N SER A 312 10.44 -20.72 -0.76
CA SER A 312 11.27 -21.80 -0.19
C SER A 312 12.40 -21.19 0.64
N VAL A 313 12.72 -21.79 1.77
CA VAL A 313 13.87 -21.40 2.61
C VAL A 313 14.90 -22.52 2.57
N LEU A 314 16.15 -22.15 2.32
CA LEU A 314 17.24 -23.10 2.10
C LEU A 314 18.15 -23.23 3.33
N ALA A 315 18.78 -24.40 3.45
CA ALA A 315 19.68 -24.74 4.54
C ALA A 315 20.89 -23.82 4.50
N GLY A 316 21.16 -23.20 5.63
CA GLY A 316 22.12 -22.13 5.79
C GLY A 316 23.30 -22.53 6.66
N ARG A 317 23.75 -21.58 7.47
CA ARG A 317 24.82 -21.76 8.44
C ARG A 317 24.60 -20.95 9.72
N GLY A 318 25.14 -21.45 10.82
CA GLY A 318 25.34 -20.69 12.04
C GLY A 318 26.60 -19.84 11.94
N LYS A 319 26.58 -18.65 12.50
CA LYS A 319 27.63 -17.65 12.35
C LYS A 319 27.95 -16.96 13.67
N ALA A 320 29.22 -16.96 14.05
CA ALA A 320 29.69 -16.16 15.18
C ALA A 320 29.73 -14.67 14.78
N TYR A 321 29.30 -13.79 15.68
CA TYR A 321 29.23 -12.36 15.41
C TYR A 321 30.61 -11.73 15.19
N PRO A 322 30.75 -10.69 14.33
CA PRO A 322 29.78 -10.26 13.32
C PRO A 322 29.88 -11.09 12.03
N PHE A 323 31.09 -11.53 11.64
CA PHE A 323 31.33 -12.38 10.47
C PHE A 323 32.42 -13.42 10.77
N GLY A 324 32.38 -13.99 11.98
CA GLY A 324 33.38 -14.91 12.52
C GLY A 324 33.24 -16.36 12.02
N ALA A 325 33.51 -17.31 12.91
CA ALA A 325 33.50 -18.74 12.61
C ALA A 325 32.14 -19.22 12.04
N ASP A 326 32.22 -20.11 11.05
CA ASP A 326 31.07 -20.74 10.40
C ASP A 326 30.76 -22.12 11.02
N TYR A 327 29.48 -22.41 11.14
CA TYR A 327 28.96 -23.70 11.57
C TYR A 327 27.98 -24.18 10.51
N VAL A 328 28.36 -25.19 9.74
CA VAL A 328 27.64 -25.62 8.53
C VAL A 328 27.31 -27.12 8.57
N PRO A 329 26.23 -27.56 7.90
CA PRO A 329 25.06 -26.77 7.52
C PRO A 329 24.10 -26.63 8.71
N ARG A 330 23.38 -25.51 8.80
CA ARG A 330 22.43 -25.23 9.88
C ARG A 330 21.14 -24.67 9.32
N ASN A 331 20.02 -25.12 9.88
CA ASN A 331 18.72 -24.55 9.56
C ASN A 331 18.39 -23.48 10.60
N TRP A 332 18.32 -22.23 10.19
CA TRP A 332 17.85 -21.15 11.05
C TRP A 332 16.46 -21.46 11.60
N LYS A 333 16.24 -21.21 12.89
CA LYS A 333 14.97 -21.45 13.59
C LYS A 333 14.24 -20.14 13.84
N GLY A 334 13.22 -19.89 13.03
CA GLY A 334 12.42 -18.69 13.16
C GLY A 334 11.37 -18.56 12.08
N HIS A 335 10.90 -17.34 11.97
CA HIS A 335 9.69 -16.97 11.28
C HIS A 335 9.99 -15.91 10.23
N ILE A 336 9.59 -16.14 8.98
CA ILE A 336 9.62 -15.12 7.92
C ILE A 336 8.22 -14.55 7.72
N ASN A 337 8.02 -13.28 8.09
CA ASN A 337 6.80 -12.53 7.81
C ASN A 337 6.94 -11.84 6.45
N TYR A 338 5.99 -12.05 5.54
CA TYR A 338 6.12 -11.57 4.17
C TYR A 338 4.78 -11.19 3.56
N MET A 339 4.81 -10.56 2.38
CA MET A 339 3.65 -10.36 1.51
C MET A 339 3.98 -10.82 0.09
N VAL A 340 2.97 -11.34 -0.62
CA VAL A 340 3.10 -11.85 -2.00
C VAL A 340 2.56 -10.84 -2.99
N GLY A 341 3.22 -10.72 -4.14
CA GLY A 341 2.82 -9.78 -5.19
C GLY A 341 3.27 -8.36 -4.92
N PHE A 342 4.11 -8.16 -3.91
CA PHE A 342 4.77 -6.91 -3.62
C PHE A 342 6.26 -7.12 -3.67
N ALA A 343 6.92 -6.20 -4.34
CA ALA A 343 8.32 -5.91 -4.14
C ALA A 343 8.40 -4.64 -3.30
N PRO A 344 9.23 -4.47 -2.26
CA PRO A 344 9.67 -3.15 -1.84
C PRO A 344 10.49 -2.58 -2.99
N GLY A 345 10.11 -1.36 -3.36
CA GLY A 345 10.36 -0.75 -4.67
C GLY A 345 9.14 -0.78 -5.61
N GLY A 346 8.09 -1.53 -5.27
CA GLY A 346 6.98 -1.84 -6.17
C GLY A 346 5.80 -0.87 -6.19
N ASN A 347 5.79 0.16 -5.34
CA ASN A 347 4.72 1.18 -5.33
C ASN A 347 5.19 2.56 -4.84
N VAL A 348 6.47 2.78 -4.55
CA VAL A 348 6.99 4.12 -4.27
C VAL A 348 8.29 4.25 -5.04
N PRO A 349 8.47 5.31 -5.85
CA PRO A 349 9.69 5.47 -6.63
C PRO A 349 10.95 5.43 -5.77
N GLU A 350 12.02 4.80 -6.26
CA GLU A 350 13.32 4.79 -5.58
C GLU A 350 14.13 6.08 -5.83
N GLY A 351 13.65 6.91 -6.76
CA GLY A 351 14.29 8.14 -7.21
C GLY A 351 13.63 9.41 -6.68
N LEU A 352 12.57 9.88 -7.31
CA LEU A 352 11.82 11.08 -6.87
C LEU A 352 10.34 10.77 -6.81
N TYR A 353 9.65 11.28 -5.79
CA TYR A 353 8.20 11.19 -5.72
C TYR A 353 7.59 12.44 -5.09
N TYR A 354 6.80 13.18 -5.88
CA TYR A 354 6.08 14.36 -5.42
C TYR A 354 4.60 14.22 -5.72
N ARG A 355 3.79 14.18 -4.65
CA ARG A 355 2.31 14.15 -4.70
C ARG A 355 1.66 15.52 -4.73
N PHE A 356 2.42 16.57 -4.44
CA PHE A 356 1.91 17.94 -4.38
C PHE A 356 0.57 18.11 -3.64
N ASN A 357 0.39 17.43 -2.51
CA ASN A 357 -0.81 17.60 -1.70
C ASN A 357 -0.78 18.94 -0.98
N VAL A 358 -1.95 19.59 -0.86
CA VAL A 358 -2.08 20.85 -0.11
C VAL A 358 -1.72 20.66 1.37
N ALA A 359 -2.03 19.51 1.95
CA ALA A 359 -1.70 19.21 3.35
C ALA A 359 -0.19 19.16 3.62
N ASP A 360 0.60 18.80 2.59
CA ASP A 360 2.04 18.62 2.70
C ASP A 360 2.82 19.90 2.30
N PHE A 361 2.12 20.92 1.79
CA PHE A 361 2.73 22.18 1.35
C PHE A 361 2.86 23.19 2.50
N ILE A 362 3.99 23.11 3.21
CA ILE A 362 4.28 23.96 4.37
C ILE A 362 5.52 24.80 4.09
N GLY A 363 5.41 26.12 4.30
CA GLY A 363 6.56 27.04 4.20
C GLY A 363 7.19 27.16 2.81
N GLY A 364 6.46 26.85 1.74
CA GLY A 364 6.99 26.90 0.37
C GLY A 364 7.76 25.63 -0.05
N THR A 365 7.58 24.52 0.66
CA THR A 365 8.26 23.25 0.38
C THR A 365 7.28 22.10 0.23
N THR A 366 7.70 21.05 -0.47
CA THR A 366 6.93 19.80 -0.65
C THR A 366 7.84 18.59 -0.37
N PRO A 367 7.35 17.53 0.29
CA PRO A 367 8.16 16.36 0.60
C PRO A 367 8.50 15.55 -0.66
N ASN A 368 9.73 15.03 -0.70
CA ASN A 368 10.08 13.94 -1.59
C ASN A 368 9.77 12.62 -0.89
N GLU A 369 8.79 11.89 -1.41
CA GLU A 369 8.29 10.67 -0.79
C GLU A 369 8.93 9.40 -1.37
N ALA A 370 9.91 9.56 -2.25
CA ALA A 370 10.67 8.44 -2.79
C ALA A 370 11.45 7.72 -1.68
N ASN A 371 11.65 6.41 -1.83
CA ASN A 371 12.36 5.59 -0.87
C ASN A 371 13.34 4.66 -1.58
N PRO A 372 14.67 4.81 -1.40
CA PRO A 372 15.34 5.71 -0.44
C PRO A 372 15.25 7.20 -0.80
N GLY A 373 14.96 7.54 -2.06
CA GLY A 373 14.87 8.91 -2.55
C GLY A 373 16.22 9.49 -2.97
N LEU A 374 16.18 10.29 -4.03
CA LEU A 374 17.28 11.08 -4.59
C LEU A 374 17.06 12.56 -4.25
N GLY A 375 18.13 13.34 -4.25
CA GLY A 375 18.06 14.77 -3.94
C GLY A 375 17.71 15.03 -2.47
N THR A 376 16.95 16.09 -2.22
CA THR A 376 16.59 16.49 -0.86
C THR A 376 15.30 15.79 -0.39
N PRO A 377 15.18 15.46 0.92
CA PRO A 377 13.93 14.93 1.48
C PRO A 377 12.73 15.89 1.38
N THR A 378 13.00 17.19 1.25
CA THR A 378 12.00 18.24 1.02
C THR A 378 12.50 19.16 -0.09
N ALA A 379 11.70 19.32 -1.14
CA ALA A 379 12.01 20.16 -2.28
C ALA A 379 11.41 21.57 -2.10
N THR A 380 12.13 22.59 -2.56
CA THR A 380 11.65 23.98 -2.53
C THR A 380 10.81 24.26 -3.76
N VAL A 381 9.61 24.84 -3.57
CA VAL A 381 8.73 25.26 -4.66
C VAL A 381 8.98 26.74 -4.95
N ASN A 382 9.64 27.05 -6.07
CA ASN A 382 9.97 28.42 -6.47
C ASN A 382 8.96 28.93 -7.50
N GLY A 383 8.32 30.06 -7.24
CA GLY A 383 7.39 30.74 -8.17
C GLY A 383 6.01 30.07 -8.35
N GLN A 384 5.95 28.75 -8.16
CA GLN A 384 4.75 27.93 -8.33
C GLN A 384 3.95 27.83 -7.02
N THR A 385 2.71 27.37 -7.14
CA THR A 385 1.86 27.11 -5.96
C THR A 385 1.35 25.67 -5.99
N ILE A 386 0.85 25.19 -4.86
CA ILE A 386 0.16 23.91 -4.75
C ILE A 386 -1.28 24.18 -4.30
N ASN A 387 -2.26 23.61 -5.00
CA ASN A 387 -3.69 23.77 -4.66
C ASN A 387 -4.47 22.47 -4.89
N ASN A 388 -5.78 22.46 -4.65
CA ASN A 388 -6.63 21.26 -4.74
C ASN A 388 -6.98 20.80 -6.18
N SER A 389 -6.29 21.28 -7.21
CA SER A 389 -6.67 21.04 -8.62
C SER A 389 -5.97 19.84 -9.27
N GLY A 390 -5.13 19.11 -8.54
CA GLY A 390 -4.45 17.93 -9.06
C GLY A 390 -5.31 16.68 -9.04
N ARG A 391 -4.66 15.55 -9.26
CA ARG A 391 -5.30 14.25 -9.40
C ARG A 391 -5.81 13.74 -8.06
N ILE A 392 -5.00 13.83 -7.00
CA ILE A 392 -5.33 13.38 -5.63
C ILE A 392 -4.80 14.41 -4.63
N GLY A 393 -5.65 14.90 -3.72
CA GLY A 393 -5.26 15.76 -2.60
C GLY A 393 -4.83 17.19 -2.98
N GLY A 394 -3.97 17.35 -3.99
CA GLY A 394 -3.55 18.62 -4.55
C GLY A 394 -2.78 18.46 -5.86
N GLY A 395 -2.24 19.55 -6.39
CA GLY A 395 -1.41 19.55 -7.58
C GLY A 395 -0.54 20.80 -7.64
N LEU A 396 0.63 20.66 -8.26
CA LEU A 396 1.53 21.77 -8.57
C LEU A 396 0.93 22.60 -9.69
N VAL A 397 0.73 23.89 -9.44
CA VAL A 397 0.11 24.83 -10.39
C VAL A 397 1.15 25.75 -10.96
N GLY A 398 1.24 25.75 -12.29
CA GLY A 398 2.15 26.59 -13.05
C GLY A 398 1.75 28.06 -13.00
N SER A 399 2.75 28.94 -12.88
CA SER A 399 2.54 30.39 -13.01
C SER A 399 2.70 30.87 -14.46
N GLY A 400 3.24 30.03 -15.35
CA GLY A 400 3.62 30.36 -16.72
C GLY A 400 4.92 31.18 -16.84
N SER A 401 5.57 31.46 -15.71
CA SER A 401 6.85 32.16 -15.64
C SER A 401 8.00 31.31 -16.19
N PRO A 402 9.18 31.90 -16.46
CA PRO A 402 10.33 31.15 -16.95
C PRO A 402 10.74 29.97 -16.06
N GLY A 403 11.01 28.81 -16.65
CA GLY A 403 11.29 27.56 -15.94
C GLY A 403 12.59 27.53 -15.13
N ASN A 404 13.43 28.57 -15.22
CA ASN A 404 14.62 28.77 -14.40
C ASN A 404 14.37 29.59 -13.12
N VAL A 405 13.17 30.14 -12.95
CA VAL A 405 12.72 30.81 -11.72
C VAL A 405 11.40 30.24 -11.20
N ASP A 406 10.73 29.41 -12.00
CA ASP A 406 9.44 28.79 -11.73
C ASP A 406 9.58 27.26 -11.82
N PHE A 407 9.95 26.63 -10.70
CA PHE A 407 10.19 25.19 -10.61
C PHE A 407 10.29 24.69 -9.17
N VAL A 408 10.07 23.40 -9.00
CA VAL A 408 10.39 22.63 -7.80
C VAL A 408 11.86 22.21 -7.88
N ASP A 409 12.67 22.71 -6.95
CA ASP A 409 14.08 22.34 -6.80
C ASP A 409 14.19 21.04 -6.02
N THR A 410 14.52 19.96 -6.73
CA THR A 410 14.62 18.61 -6.15
C THR A 410 15.90 18.41 -5.34
N GLY A 411 16.88 19.31 -5.47
CA GLY A 411 18.23 19.12 -4.93
C GLY A 411 19.00 17.94 -5.52
N TRP A 412 18.45 17.24 -6.51
CA TRP A 412 19.12 16.14 -7.20
C TRP A 412 19.83 16.65 -8.45
N SER A 413 21.12 16.37 -8.59
CA SER A 413 21.83 16.50 -9.86
C SER A 413 21.76 15.16 -10.59
N ALA A 414 21.13 15.12 -11.77
CA ALA A 414 20.88 13.85 -12.46
C ALA A 414 22.20 13.16 -12.88
N ASP A 415 22.44 11.98 -12.32
CA ASP A 415 23.64 11.18 -12.59
C ASP A 415 23.34 9.68 -12.38
N ILE A 416 22.75 9.06 -13.41
CA ILE A 416 22.30 7.65 -13.38
C ILE A 416 23.06 6.79 -14.40
N GLY A 417 23.98 7.40 -15.17
CA GLY A 417 24.76 6.70 -16.17
C GLY A 417 23.86 6.08 -17.24
N THR A 418 24.17 4.83 -17.57
CA THR A 418 23.43 4.01 -18.55
C THR A 418 22.42 3.06 -17.91
N SER A 419 22.01 3.31 -16.66
CA SER A 419 21.11 2.44 -15.90
C SER A 419 19.66 2.50 -16.40
N ASP A 420 18.85 1.54 -15.97
CA ASP A 420 17.41 1.54 -16.20
C ASP A 420 16.73 2.72 -15.49
N TRP A 421 15.62 3.21 -16.03
CA TRP A 421 14.81 4.22 -15.35
C TRP A 421 13.38 4.30 -15.90
N THR A 422 12.51 4.88 -15.08
CA THR A 422 11.16 5.27 -15.48
C THR A 422 10.83 6.65 -14.97
N LEU A 423 10.30 7.51 -15.82
CA LEU A 423 9.82 8.85 -15.46
C LEU A 423 8.34 8.96 -15.79
N SER A 424 7.51 9.39 -14.84
CA SER A 424 6.08 9.58 -15.07
C SER A 424 5.49 10.75 -14.29
N PHE A 425 4.36 11.27 -14.78
CA PHE A 425 3.58 12.31 -14.11
C PHE A 425 2.16 12.35 -14.66
N TRP A 426 1.25 12.92 -13.88
CA TRP A 426 -0.07 13.36 -14.31
C TRP A 426 -0.05 14.84 -14.69
N LEU A 427 -0.75 15.20 -15.76
CA LEU A 427 -0.80 16.55 -16.31
C LEU A 427 -2.21 16.92 -16.74
N ASP A 428 -2.67 18.10 -16.36
CA ASP A 428 -3.91 18.71 -16.84
C ASP A 428 -3.63 20.16 -17.28
N LEU A 429 -3.94 20.46 -18.54
CA LEU A 429 -3.76 21.79 -19.13
C LEU A 429 -5.09 22.49 -19.40
N SER A 430 -6.22 21.91 -18.99
CA SER A 430 -7.55 22.48 -19.24
C SER A 430 -7.79 23.81 -18.51
N GLY A 431 -7.03 24.08 -17.44
CA GLY A 431 -7.01 25.35 -16.72
C GLY A 431 -6.20 26.46 -17.40
N THR A 432 -5.50 26.17 -18.51
CA THR A 432 -4.66 27.15 -19.20
C THR A 432 -5.47 28.01 -20.18
N ALA A 433 -5.12 29.29 -20.27
CA ALA A 433 -5.84 30.22 -21.16
C ALA A 433 -5.47 30.06 -22.64
N ALA A 434 -4.29 29.52 -22.93
CA ALA A 434 -3.81 29.30 -24.28
C ALA A 434 -4.05 27.85 -24.71
N VAL A 435 -4.57 27.66 -25.91
CA VAL A 435 -4.69 26.33 -26.53
C VAL A 435 -3.30 25.83 -26.91
N ASN A 436 -2.98 24.58 -26.58
CA ASN A 436 -1.69 23.92 -26.79
C ASN A 436 -0.50 24.73 -26.24
N PRO A 437 -0.50 25.09 -24.95
CA PRO A 437 0.55 25.93 -24.39
C PRO A 437 1.88 25.18 -24.33
N PHE A 438 2.96 25.86 -24.72
CA PHE A 438 4.32 25.37 -24.48
C PHE A 438 4.67 25.53 -23.00
N GLY A 439 5.32 24.51 -22.43
CA GLY A 439 5.91 24.60 -21.09
C GLY A 439 6.89 23.48 -20.80
N TYR A 440 8.00 23.81 -20.12
CA TYR A 440 8.91 22.81 -19.57
C TYR A 440 8.30 22.15 -18.33
N LEU A 441 8.29 20.82 -18.32
CA LEU A 441 7.67 20.02 -17.28
C LEU A 441 8.68 19.48 -16.27
N CYS A 442 9.84 19.04 -16.73
CA CYS A 442 10.96 18.64 -15.87
C CYS A 442 12.26 18.55 -16.67
N GLY A 443 13.40 18.50 -15.97
CA GLY A 443 14.68 18.15 -16.57
C GLY A 443 15.89 18.73 -15.85
N ASP A 444 17.07 18.35 -16.33
CA ASP A 444 18.38 18.84 -15.85
C ASP A 444 19.21 19.31 -17.04
N ALA A 445 19.68 20.56 -16.98
CA ALA A 445 20.43 21.17 -18.06
C ALA A 445 21.85 20.61 -18.24
N GLY A 446 22.47 20.20 -17.14
CA GLY A 446 23.81 19.61 -17.12
C GLY A 446 23.84 18.20 -17.68
N ALA A 447 22.73 17.47 -17.52
CA ALA A 447 22.58 16.07 -17.94
C ALA A 447 22.31 15.93 -19.45
N GLY A 448 23.18 16.50 -20.28
CA GLY A 448 23.05 16.43 -21.74
C GLY A 448 21.75 17.05 -22.27
N LEU A 449 21.21 18.05 -21.56
CA LEU A 449 19.94 18.70 -21.89
C LEU A 449 18.71 17.77 -21.76
N TRP A 450 18.74 16.80 -20.84
CA TRP A 450 17.66 15.86 -20.56
C TRP A 450 16.43 16.53 -19.94
N ARG A 451 15.29 16.49 -20.64
CA ARG A 451 14.08 17.24 -20.26
C ARG A 451 12.82 16.76 -20.95
N VAL A 452 11.68 17.12 -20.34
CA VAL A 452 10.34 16.94 -20.88
C VAL A 452 9.63 18.28 -21.03
N PHE A 453 8.92 18.48 -22.14
CA PHE A 453 8.09 19.66 -22.36
C PHE A 453 6.88 19.37 -23.26
N THR A 454 5.93 20.29 -23.26
CA THR A 454 4.71 20.23 -24.07
C THR A 454 4.85 21.06 -25.34
N ASN A 455 4.13 20.66 -26.39
CA ASN A 455 3.96 21.46 -27.61
C ASN A 455 5.30 21.87 -28.26
N GLY A 456 5.28 22.88 -29.14
CA GLY A 456 6.46 23.31 -29.89
C GLY A 456 7.06 22.16 -30.71
N ALA A 457 8.27 21.72 -30.34
CA ALA A 457 8.92 20.57 -30.99
C ALA A 457 8.24 19.22 -30.71
N ALA A 458 7.39 19.11 -29.69
CA ALA A 458 6.55 17.93 -29.46
C ALA A 458 5.41 17.81 -30.50
N GLY A 459 5.06 18.90 -31.17
CA GLY A 459 3.81 19.03 -31.92
C GLY A 459 2.61 19.31 -31.00
N LEU A 460 1.50 19.76 -31.60
CA LEU A 460 0.29 20.15 -30.87
C LEU A 460 -0.28 18.97 -30.08
N GLY A 461 -0.64 19.19 -28.82
CA GLY A 461 -1.31 18.22 -27.95
C GLY A 461 -0.39 17.16 -27.35
N ASN A 462 0.93 17.28 -27.52
CA ASN A 462 1.88 16.22 -27.22
C ASN A 462 2.90 16.62 -26.15
N THR A 463 3.48 15.61 -25.51
CA THR A 463 4.69 15.74 -24.70
C THR A 463 5.87 15.08 -25.39
N ILE A 464 7.07 15.61 -25.15
CA ILE A 464 8.32 15.08 -25.71
C ILE A 464 9.37 14.91 -24.63
N LEU A 465 10.00 13.74 -24.60
CA LEU A 465 11.25 13.49 -23.89
C LEU A 465 12.42 13.73 -24.85
N ARG A 466 13.39 14.55 -24.46
CA ARG A 466 14.55 14.93 -25.28
C ARG A 466 15.82 15.12 -24.45
N GLY A 467 16.99 15.01 -25.07
CA GLY A 467 18.29 15.31 -24.45
C GLY A 467 19.39 14.45 -25.07
N PRO A 468 20.14 13.66 -24.26
CA PRO A 468 21.19 12.75 -24.73
C PRO A 468 20.63 11.45 -25.33
N LEU A 469 19.39 11.49 -25.84
CA LEU A 469 18.63 10.36 -26.35
C LEU A 469 17.93 10.73 -27.65
N THR A 470 17.57 9.72 -28.44
CA THR A 470 16.64 9.87 -29.57
C THR A 470 15.27 10.19 -29.00
N GLN A 471 14.74 11.36 -29.37
CA GLN A 471 13.53 11.91 -28.77
C GLN A 471 12.32 10.97 -28.87
N ALA A 472 11.53 10.92 -27.79
CA ALA A 472 10.33 10.10 -27.70
C ALA A 472 9.11 11.00 -27.43
N ILE A 473 8.17 11.02 -28.37
CA ILE A 473 6.95 11.84 -28.30
C ILE A 473 5.79 10.96 -27.86
N ILE A 474 5.09 11.34 -26.80
CA ILE A 474 3.80 10.73 -26.45
C ILE A 474 2.71 11.58 -27.10
N THR A 475 2.05 11.01 -28.10
CA THR A 475 0.94 11.67 -28.78
C THR A 475 -0.27 11.74 -27.85
N GLY A 476 -0.85 12.93 -27.68
CA GLY A 476 -1.94 13.16 -26.73
C GLY A 476 -1.50 13.34 -25.27
N GLY A 477 -0.19 13.43 -25.01
CA GLY A 477 0.35 13.62 -23.65
C GLY A 477 0.14 15.01 -23.06
N ALA A 478 -0.34 15.99 -23.83
CA ALA A 478 -0.63 17.34 -23.38
C ALA A 478 -2.00 17.81 -23.93
N PRO A 479 -3.11 17.16 -23.53
CA PRO A 479 -4.41 17.46 -24.12
C PRO A 479 -4.90 18.85 -23.70
N ASP A 480 -5.57 19.56 -24.62
CA ASP A 480 -6.20 20.87 -24.37
C ASP A 480 -7.44 20.77 -23.46
N SER A 481 -7.93 19.55 -23.21
CA SER A 481 -9.08 19.27 -22.36
C SER A 481 -8.89 17.95 -21.64
N GLY A 482 -9.17 17.94 -20.33
CA GLY A 482 -8.94 16.79 -19.48
C GLY A 482 -7.46 16.60 -19.15
N ASN A 483 -7.13 15.40 -18.69
CA ASN A 483 -5.80 15.08 -18.18
C ASN A 483 -5.13 13.92 -18.92
N ALA A 484 -3.82 13.84 -18.75
CA ALA A 484 -2.98 12.78 -19.27
C ALA A 484 -1.98 12.33 -18.21
N HIS A 485 -1.84 11.02 -18.06
CA HIS A 485 -0.69 10.43 -17.38
C HIS A 485 0.34 9.99 -18.43
N CYS A 486 1.50 10.62 -18.40
CA CYS A 486 2.63 10.30 -19.28
C CYS A 486 3.67 9.47 -18.52
N ALA A 487 4.21 8.44 -19.16
CA ALA A 487 5.37 7.73 -18.64
C ALA A 487 6.35 7.35 -19.75
N TRP A 488 7.65 7.47 -19.49
CA TRP A 488 8.71 6.91 -20.34
C TRP A 488 9.52 5.90 -19.54
N VAL A 489 9.76 4.74 -20.15
CA VAL A 489 10.56 3.64 -19.59
C VAL A 489 11.77 3.43 -20.49
N TYR A 490 12.95 3.39 -19.89
CA TYR A 490 14.18 2.92 -20.52
C TYR A 490 14.69 1.69 -19.78
N ASP A 491 14.86 0.61 -20.52
CA ASP A 491 15.38 -0.67 -20.06
C ASP A 491 16.75 -0.86 -20.72
N SER A 492 17.84 -0.79 -19.96
CA SER A 492 19.19 -0.87 -20.50
C SER A 492 19.50 -2.20 -21.20
N SER A 493 18.70 -3.24 -20.97
CA SER A 493 18.82 -4.53 -21.67
C SER A 493 18.26 -4.49 -23.09
N VAL A 494 17.38 -3.51 -23.40
CA VAL A 494 16.79 -3.29 -24.72
C VAL A 494 16.96 -1.82 -25.08
N PRO A 495 17.81 -1.44 -26.06
CA PRO A 495 18.14 -0.05 -26.34
C PRO A 495 16.97 0.68 -27.02
N GLU A 496 15.89 0.93 -26.29
CA GLU A 496 14.69 1.62 -26.72
C GLU A 496 14.04 2.38 -25.56
N ILE A 497 13.32 3.44 -25.89
CA ILE A 497 12.45 4.16 -24.96
C ILE A 497 11.01 3.79 -25.30
N ARG A 498 10.27 3.31 -24.31
CA ARG A 498 8.82 3.03 -24.42
C ARG A 498 8.06 4.15 -23.71
N GLY A 499 7.18 4.83 -24.43
CA GLY A 499 6.30 5.87 -23.90
C GLY A 499 4.87 5.38 -23.76
N TYR A 500 4.21 5.71 -22.66
CA TYR A 500 2.87 5.27 -22.30
C TYR A 500 1.97 6.47 -22.00
N LEU A 501 0.75 6.42 -22.53
CA LEU A 501 -0.31 7.39 -22.24
C LEU A 501 -1.42 6.67 -21.48
N ASN A 502 -1.77 7.19 -20.30
CA ASN A 502 -2.85 6.66 -19.46
C ASN A 502 -2.74 5.14 -19.23
N GLY A 503 -1.52 4.66 -18.99
CA GLY A 503 -1.24 3.24 -18.72
C GLY A 503 -1.07 2.37 -19.95
N VAL A 504 -1.30 2.91 -21.15
CA VAL A 504 -1.26 2.15 -22.40
C VAL A 504 -0.04 2.56 -23.23
N LEU A 505 0.68 1.58 -23.80
CA LEU A 505 1.82 1.83 -24.66
C LEU A 505 1.41 2.72 -25.86
N ASN A 506 2.12 3.82 -26.04
CA ASN A 506 1.85 4.85 -27.04
C ASN A 506 2.95 4.93 -28.11
N VAL A 507 4.21 4.80 -27.70
CA VAL A 507 5.37 4.93 -28.60
C VAL A 507 6.52 4.01 -28.17
N THR A 508 7.30 3.54 -29.13
CA THR A 508 8.57 2.85 -28.91
C THR A 508 9.63 3.46 -29.83
N VAL A 509 10.75 3.91 -29.26
CA VAL A 509 11.81 4.61 -29.99
C VAL A 509 13.15 3.93 -29.73
N ALA A 510 13.67 3.26 -30.75
CA ALA A 510 15.01 2.67 -30.70
C ALA A 510 16.09 3.73 -30.44
N GLN A 511 17.07 3.38 -29.62
CA GLN A 511 18.23 4.18 -29.29
C GLN A 511 19.46 3.61 -30.01
N ALA A 512 20.20 4.47 -30.71
CA ALA A 512 21.38 4.05 -31.47
C ALA A 512 22.56 3.62 -30.57
N ALA A 513 22.52 4.01 -29.29
CA ALA A 513 23.49 3.67 -28.25
C ALA A 513 22.77 3.63 -26.90
N ALA A 514 23.46 3.13 -25.87
CA ALA A 514 22.97 3.24 -24.50
C ALA A 514 22.72 4.71 -24.15
N VAL A 515 21.56 5.00 -23.56
CA VAL A 515 21.22 6.34 -23.09
C VAL A 515 22.05 6.61 -21.84
N ASP A 516 22.90 7.63 -21.89
CA ASP A 516 23.78 8.02 -20.78
C ASP A 516 23.33 9.37 -20.20
N ILE A 517 22.86 9.35 -18.95
CA ILE A 517 22.40 10.54 -18.21
C ILE A 517 23.40 10.80 -17.09
N THR A 518 24.37 11.68 -17.36
CA THR A 518 25.44 12.03 -16.42
C THR A 518 25.72 13.53 -16.44
N GLY A 519 26.36 14.04 -15.39
CA GLY A 519 26.81 15.44 -15.33
C GLY A 519 25.70 16.46 -15.05
N GLY A 520 24.60 16.03 -14.42
CA GLY A 520 23.54 16.91 -13.98
C GLY A 520 24.01 18.07 -13.08
N THR A 521 23.21 19.11 -13.07
CA THR A 521 23.47 20.37 -12.35
C THR A 521 22.29 20.82 -11.48
N GLY A 522 21.20 20.04 -11.47
CA GLY A 522 19.98 20.36 -10.75
C GLY A 522 18.75 20.02 -11.59
N PHE A 523 18.14 18.88 -11.28
CA PHE A 523 16.91 18.41 -11.88
C PHE A 523 15.73 19.20 -11.30
N ALA A 524 14.97 19.82 -12.19
CA ALA A 524 13.80 20.64 -11.87
C ALA A 524 12.50 19.89 -12.22
N VAL A 525 11.45 20.08 -11.42
CA VAL A 525 10.07 19.62 -11.71
C VAL A 525 9.15 20.83 -11.83
N GLY A 526 8.15 20.78 -12.69
CA GLY A 526 7.32 21.94 -13.04
C GLY A 526 8.06 23.02 -13.86
N GLY A 527 9.30 22.75 -14.29
CA GLY A 527 10.14 23.71 -14.98
C GLY A 527 11.42 23.07 -15.50
N TYR A 528 12.38 23.89 -15.90
CA TYR A 528 13.68 23.45 -16.39
C TYR A 528 14.72 24.55 -16.15
N SER A 529 15.63 24.29 -15.22
CA SER A 529 16.62 25.23 -14.70
C SER A 529 17.51 25.88 -15.78
N GLY A 530 17.66 25.21 -16.93
CA GLY A 530 18.43 25.69 -18.08
C GLY A 530 17.70 26.57 -19.10
N SER A 531 16.47 27.02 -18.85
CA SER A 531 15.73 27.84 -19.83
C SER A 531 14.99 29.02 -19.22
N THR A 532 15.03 30.15 -19.94
CA THR A 532 14.23 31.35 -19.67
C THR A 532 12.87 31.34 -20.39
N SER A 533 12.52 30.26 -21.08
CA SER A 533 11.15 30.07 -21.60
C SER A 533 10.23 29.51 -20.51
N SER A 534 8.93 29.58 -20.73
CA SER A 534 7.92 29.16 -19.74
C SER A 534 8.15 27.75 -19.19
N GLY A 535 8.07 27.62 -17.86
CA GLY A 535 7.91 26.35 -17.15
C GLY A 535 6.49 25.81 -17.33
N LEU A 536 5.95 25.16 -16.30
CA LEU A 536 4.57 24.70 -16.30
C LEU A 536 3.62 25.87 -16.66
N PRO A 537 2.77 25.75 -17.70
CA PRO A 537 1.94 26.86 -18.17
C PRO A 537 1.04 27.44 -17.09
N ALA A 538 0.71 28.73 -17.20
CA ALA A 538 -0.18 29.40 -16.25
C ALA A 538 -1.54 28.70 -16.18
N GLY A 539 -1.90 28.19 -15.00
CA GLY A 539 -3.13 27.42 -14.77
C GLY A 539 -3.05 25.94 -15.18
N GLY A 540 -1.91 25.49 -15.69
CA GLY A 540 -1.63 24.07 -15.88
C GLY A 540 -1.29 23.40 -14.55
N VAL A 541 -1.73 22.16 -14.38
CA VAL A 541 -1.57 21.40 -13.14
C VAL A 541 -0.77 20.13 -13.42
N MET A 542 0.25 19.89 -12.59
CA MET A 542 1.00 18.65 -12.55
C MET A 542 0.78 17.96 -11.22
N ASP A 543 0.64 16.64 -11.27
CA ASP A 543 0.51 15.84 -10.07
C ASP A 543 1.26 14.50 -10.21
N GLU A 544 1.51 13.82 -9.10
CA GLU A 544 2.06 12.46 -9.05
C GLU A 544 3.36 12.32 -9.86
N PHE A 545 4.30 13.28 -9.70
CA PHE A 545 5.60 13.23 -10.38
C PHE A 545 6.45 12.11 -9.77
N ARG A 546 6.89 11.18 -10.60
CA ARG A 546 7.56 9.95 -10.17
C ARG A 546 8.80 9.69 -11.03
N PHE A 547 9.91 9.35 -10.39
CA PHE A 547 11.13 8.89 -11.04
C PHE A 547 11.63 7.61 -10.35
N TYR A 548 11.71 6.52 -11.09
CA TYR A 548 12.18 5.21 -10.64
C TYR A 548 13.58 4.96 -11.19
N SER A 549 14.46 4.39 -10.37
CA SER A 549 15.80 3.94 -10.78
C SER A 549 15.79 2.55 -11.45
N ARG A 550 14.63 2.17 -12.01
CA ARG A 550 14.37 0.89 -12.65
C ARG A 550 13.36 1.04 -13.78
N ALA A 551 13.37 0.09 -14.72
CA ALA A 551 12.37 -0.01 -15.76
C ALA A 551 11.09 -0.64 -15.20
N LEU A 552 9.98 0.10 -15.23
CA LEU A 552 8.66 -0.43 -14.87
C LEU A 552 8.11 -1.33 -15.98
N THR A 553 7.41 -2.39 -15.58
CA THR A 553 6.64 -3.23 -16.51
C THR A 553 5.37 -2.51 -16.99
N GLU A 554 4.80 -2.97 -18.10
CA GLU A 554 3.53 -2.42 -18.62
C GLU A 554 2.40 -2.49 -17.58
N THR A 555 2.38 -3.56 -16.78
CA THR A 555 1.42 -3.73 -15.70
C THR A 555 1.64 -2.70 -14.58
N GLU A 556 2.89 -2.49 -14.14
CA GLU A 556 3.18 -1.46 -13.13
C GLU A 556 2.84 -0.05 -13.62
N ILE A 557 3.04 0.23 -14.91
CA ILE A 557 2.64 1.51 -15.53
C ILE A 557 1.12 1.65 -15.52
N PHE A 558 0.39 0.62 -15.95
CA PHE A 558 -1.07 0.62 -15.96
C PHE A 558 -1.67 0.75 -14.56
N ASP A 559 -1.12 0.04 -13.58
CA ASP A 559 -1.57 0.07 -12.19
C ASP A 559 -1.22 1.41 -11.53
N GLY A 560 -0.04 1.96 -11.79
CA GLY A 560 0.37 3.28 -11.30
C GLY A 560 -0.48 4.44 -11.85
N VAL A 561 -1.12 4.27 -13.00
CA VAL A 561 -2.11 5.21 -13.54
C VAL A 561 -3.46 5.11 -12.84
N ASN A 562 -3.76 4.02 -12.15
CA ASN A 562 -5.07 3.78 -11.53
C ASN A 562 -5.04 3.70 -10.00
N LEU A 563 -3.84 3.75 -9.39
CA LEU A 563 -3.64 3.67 -7.94
C LEU A 563 -2.89 4.91 -7.40
N THR A 564 -3.36 5.42 -6.25
CA THR A 564 -2.62 6.38 -5.42
C THR A 564 -1.56 5.64 -4.61
N LEU A 565 -0.31 6.09 -4.73
CA LEU A 565 0.82 5.52 -4.00
C LEU A 565 0.97 6.30 -2.68
N GLY A 566 0.44 5.79 -1.56
CA GLY A 566 0.56 6.50 -0.28
C GLY A 566 1.96 6.41 0.33
N ILE A 567 2.26 7.35 1.23
CA ILE A 567 3.42 7.29 2.12
C ILE A 567 3.53 5.88 2.74
N CYS A 568 4.72 5.31 2.73
CA CYS A 568 5.02 3.99 3.31
C CYS A 568 4.34 2.79 2.60
N GLY A 569 3.96 2.91 1.32
CA GLY A 569 3.45 1.77 0.55
C GLY A 569 2.05 1.30 0.95
N VAL A 570 1.27 2.17 1.59
CA VAL A 570 -0.17 1.95 1.83
C VAL A 570 -0.94 2.55 0.64
N PRO A 571 -1.70 1.76 -0.15
CA PRO A 571 -2.67 2.32 -1.08
C PRO A 571 -3.75 3.05 -0.26
N GLN A 572 -3.91 4.36 -0.44
CA GLN A 572 -5.12 5.03 0.04
C GLN A 572 -6.24 4.67 -0.95
N ARG A 573 -7.18 3.82 -0.51
CA ARG A 573 -8.42 3.53 -1.24
C ARG A 573 -9.31 4.77 -1.15
N GLU A 574 -9.42 5.51 -2.24
CA GLU A 574 -10.44 6.56 -2.40
C GLU A 574 -11.56 6.03 -3.29
N ASN A 575 -12.81 6.35 -2.94
CA ASN A 575 -13.99 5.94 -3.70
C ASN A 575 -13.86 6.42 -5.15
N PHE A 576 -13.87 5.51 -6.12
CA PHE A 576 -13.71 5.89 -7.51
C PHE A 576 -15.02 5.72 -8.29
N LEU A 577 -15.58 6.84 -8.73
CA LEU A 577 -16.79 6.92 -9.53
C LEU A 577 -16.42 6.95 -11.02
N ASN A 578 -16.99 6.02 -11.77
CA ASN A 578 -16.84 5.96 -13.23
C ASN A 578 -18.21 5.76 -13.91
N MET A 579 -18.42 6.44 -15.03
CA MET A 579 -19.67 6.38 -15.78
C MET A 579 -19.42 6.31 -17.29
N THR A 580 -20.02 5.35 -17.98
CA THR A 580 -19.91 5.23 -19.45
C THR A 580 -21.27 5.33 -20.11
N GLN A 581 -21.37 6.13 -21.17
CA GLN A 581 -22.53 6.19 -22.07
C GLN A 581 -22.15 5.57 -23.42
N SER A 582 -23.03 4.77 -24.03
CA SER A 582 -22.82 4.24 -25.40
C SER A 582 -23.68 4.88 -26.48
N GLY A 583 -24.38 5.99 -26.19
CA GLY A 583 -25.20 6.74 -27.13
C GLY A 583 -26.59 6.12 -27.39
N PRO A 584 -27.47 6.78 -28.16
CA PRO A 584 -28.87 6.39 -28.29
C PRO A 584 -29.02 5.02 -28.99
N GLY A 585 -29.70 4.09 -28.30
CA GLY A 585 -30.05 2.77 -28.85
C GLY A 585 -29.07 1.65 -28.55
N VAL A 586 -28.08 1.88 -27.67
CA VAL A 586 -27.14 0.86 -27.16
C VAL A 586 -26.88 1.15 -25.69
N GLY A 587 -27.15 0.19 -24.79
CA GLY A 587 -26.75 0.15 -23.37
C GLY A 587 -26.49 1.50 -22.69
N ASP A 588 -27.52 2.33 -22.55
CA ASP A 588 -27.45 3.78 -22.45
C ASP A 588 -26.56 4.40 -21.35
N LEU A 589 -26.45 3.78 -20.17
CA LEU A 589 -25.61 4.29 -19.09
C LEU A 589 -25.15 3.15 -18.17
N VAL A 590 -23.85 3.11 -17.89
CA VAL A 590 -23.28 2.25 -16.84
C VAL A 590 -22.62 3.13 -15.80
N VAL A 591 -22.94 2.90 -14.53
CA VAL A 591 -22.38 3.60 -13.37
C VAL A 591 -21.71 2.58 -12.47
N SER A 592 -20.44 2.79 -12.18
CA SER A 592 -19.67 1.96 -11.25
C SER A 592 -19.01 2.82 -10.18
N LEU A 593 -19.03 2.33 -8.95
CA LEU A 593 -18.31 2.91 -7.83
C LEU A 593 -17.40 1.83 -7.24
N THR A 594 -16.08 2.02 -7.35
CA THR A 594 -15.08 1.09 -6.82
C THR A 594 -14.34 1.72 -5.64
N ASP A 595 -13.52 0.91 -4.96
CA ASP A 595 -12.66 1.38 -3.86
C ASP A 595 -13.41 2.10 -2.74
N ILE A 596 -14.63 1.61 -2.49
CA ILE A 596 -15.57 2.09 -1.48
C ILE A 596 -14.88 2.14 -0.11
N THR A 597 -14.99 3.29 0.57
CA THR A 597 -14.51 3.53 1.93
C THR A 597 -14.94 2.38 2.85
N PRO A 598 -13.99 1.64 3.44
CA PRO A 598 -14.30 0.59 4.39
C PRO A 598 -15.12 1.13 5.58
N GLY A 599 -16.23 0.48 5.90
CA GLY A 599 -17.08 0.88 7.03
C GLY A 599 -18.23 1.84 6.67
N ALA A 600 -18.29 2.33 5.42
CA ALA A 600 -19.48 3.03 4.95
C ALA A 600 -20.71 2.09 4.93
N ASP A 601 -21.83 2.56 5.46
CA ASP A 601 -23.11 1.82 5.53
C ASP A 601 -24.20 2.46 4.67
N GLU A 602 -24.03 3.72 4.27
CA GLU A 602 -24.95 4.48 3.43
C GLU A 602 -24.17 5.30 2.39
N GLY A 603 -24.75 5.54 1.22
CA GLY A 603 -24.13 6.34 0.17
C GLY A 603 -25.15 7.01 -0.74
N PHE A 604 -24.77 8.18 -1.25
CA PHE A 604 -25.57 8.99 -2.16
C PHE A 604 -24.76 9.33 -3.40
N LEU A 605 -25.23 8.92 -4.58
CA LEU A 605 -24.79 9.53 -5.82
C LEU A 605 -25.63 10.78 -6.03
N THR A 606 -24.98 11.93 -6.05
CA THR A 606 -25.65 13.21 -6.32
C THR A 606 -25.05 13.86 -7.56
N LEU A 607 -25.75 14.85 -8.11
CA LEU A 607 -25.33 15.54 -9.32
C LEU A 607 -25.63 17.02 -9.27
N THR A 608 -25.00 17.77 -10.18
CA THR A 608 -25.40 19.14 -10.53
C THR A 608 -25.54 19.30 -12.04
N THR A 609 -26.43 20.21 -12.44
CA THR A 609 -26.57 20.70 -13.82
C THR A 609 -25.74 21.97 -14.08
N VAL A 610 -25.13 22.55 -13.03
CA VAL A 610 -24.29 23.75 -13.13
C VAL A 610 -22.88 23.38 -13.58
N VAL A 611 -22.75 23.09 -14.88
CA VAL A 611 -21.51 22.62 -15.51
C VAL A 611 -20.71 23.71 -16.23
N SER A 612 -21.18 24.97 -16.17
CA SER A 612 -20.50 26.13 -16.77
C SER A 612 -19.28 26.60 -15.99
N ASN A 613 -19.12 26.17 -14.75
CA ASN A 613 -17.97 26.48 -13.92
C ASN A 613 -16.86 25.43 -14.13
N PRO A 614 -15.61 25.73 -13.72
CA PRO A 614 -14.51 24.78 -13.81
C PRO A 614 -14.87 23.45 -13.13
N TYR A 615 -14.47 22.37 -13.77
CA TYR A 615 -14.78 21.01 -13.33
C TYR A 615 -14.09 20.69 -11.99
N GLY A 616 -14.81 20.04 -11.06
CA GLY A 616 -14.25 19.61 -9.77
C GLY A 616 -14.02 20.73 -8.74
N THR A 617 -14.28 22.00 -9.08
CA THR A 617 -13.98 23.14 -8.19
C THR A 617 -15.16 23.59 -7.34
N GLY A 618 -16.27 22.86 -7.37
CA GLY A 618 -17.49 23.27 -6.70
C GLY A 618 -17.41 23.15 -5.17
N PRO A 619 -18.09 24.04 -4.42
CA PRO A 619 -17.98 24.15 -2.97
C PRO A 619 -18.59 22.96 -2.20
N PHE A 620 -19.33 22.08 -2.87
CA PHE A 620 -19.94 20.91 -2.28
C PHE A 620 -19.35 19.66 -2.91
N ALA A 621 -18.36 19.05 -2.25
CA ALA A 621 -17.70 17.83 -2.74
C ALA A 621 -17.23 17.91 -4.21
N GLY A 622 -16.73 19.07 -4.62
CA GLY A 622 -16.25 19.31 -5.99
C GLY A 622 -17.33 19.70 -7.00
N ILE A 623 -18.63 19.72 -6.63
CA ILE A 623 -19.73 20.16 -7.49
C ILE A 623 -20.37 21.47 -7.00
N TYR A 624 -20.95 22.24 -7.93
CA TYR A 624 -21.71 23.45 -7.62
C TYR A 624 -23.15 23.06 -7.32
N PRO A 625 -23.58 23.00 -6.05
CA PRO A 625 -24.84 22.36 -5.72
C PRO A 625 -26.01 23.17 -6.29
N ASP A 626 -26.99 22.47 -6.84
CA ASP A 626 -28.24 23.04 -7.34
C ASP A 626 -29.46 22.32 -6.74
N PHE A 627 -30.65 22.59 -7.27
CA PHE A 627 -31.87 21.93 -6.81
C PHE A 627 -31.78 20.39 -6.90
N TYR A 628 -31.18 19.85 -7.97
CA TYR A 628 -31.06 18.41 -8.16
C TYR A 628 -30.07 17.78 -7.18
N THR A 629 -29.01 18.50 -6.81
CA THR A 629 -28.05 18.02 -5.80
C THR A 629 -28.76 17.70 -4.48
N PHE A 630 -29.57 18.64 -3.97
CA PHE A 630 -30.26 18.47 -2.69
C PHE A 630 -31.51 17.59 -2.79
N PHE A 631 -32.15 17.54 -3.96
CA PHE A 631 -33.25 16.61 -4.20
C PHE A 631 -32.77 15.16 -4.16
N LEU A 632 -31.59 14.86 -4.73
CA LEU A 632 -31.03 13.51 -4.73
C LEU A 632 -30.56 13.06 -3.35
N LEU A 633 -30.00 13.98 -2.54
CA LEU A 633 -29.64 13.72 -1.14
C LEU A 633 -30.86 13.43 -0.24
N ASN A 634 -32.08 13.68 -0.72
CA ASN A 634 -33.32 13.36 -0.02
C ASN A 634 -34.06 12.15 -0.61
N GLN A 635 -33.47 11.41 -1.56
CA GLN A 635 -34.12 10.20 -2.07
C GLN A 635 -34.23 9.15 -0.98
N PRO A 636 -35.32 8.38 -0.91
CA PRO A 636 -35.39 7.23 -0.03
C PRO A 636 -34.45 6.13 -0.51
N TYR A 637 -33.88 5.41 0.45
CA TYR A 637 -33.06 4.24 0.19
C TYR A 637 -33.87 3.13 -0.47
N PHE A 638 -33.28 2.48 -1.49
CA PHE A 638 -33.78 1.24 -2.07
C PHE A 638 -32.61 0.42 -2.64
N PRO A 639 -32.54 -0.91 -2.39
CA PRO A 639 -31.47 -1.74 -2.93
C PRO A 639 -31.32 -1.63 -4.45
N GLY A 640 -30.13 -1.22 -4.90
CA GLY A 640 -29.81 -1.01 -6.32
C GLY A 640 -30.18 0.35 -6.90
N ASN A 641 -30.76 1.26 -6.11
CA ASN A 641 -30.89 2.67 -6.49
C ASN A 641 -29.52 3.36 -6.39
N PRO A 642 -28.92 3.84 -7.49
CA PRO A 642 -27.60 4.48 -7.42
C PRO A 642 -27.63 5.82 -6.67
N PHE A 643 -28.79 6.48 -6.55
CA PHE A 643 -28.89 7.81 -5.92
C PHE A 643 -29.01 7.76 -4.39
N HIS A 644 -29.38 6.61 -3.83
CA HIS A 644 -29.30 6.32 -2.41
C HIS A 644 -29.15 4.80 -2.22
N PHE A 645 -27.93 4.37 -1.91
CA PHE A 645 -27.49 2.98 -1.88
C PHE A 645 -26.84 2.61 -0.54
N SER A 646 -26.75 1.31 -0.27
CA SER A 646 -25.84 0.79 0.76
C SER A 646 -24.63 0.16 0.08
N PRO A 647 -23.39 0.51 0.47
CA PRO A 647 -22.18 -0.14 -0.04
C PRO A 647 -22.13 -1.66 0.17
N ASN A 648 -22.96 -2.17 1.09
CA ASN A 648 -22.97 -3.56 1.51
C ASN A 648 -24.08 -4.39 0.85
N ASP A 649 -24.91 -3.79 -0.02
CA ASP A 649 -25.98 -4.52 -0.70
C ASP A 649 -25.43 -5.52 -1.72
N PRO A 650 -25.67 -6.83 -1.54
CA PRO A 650 -25.09 -7.84 -2.42
C PRO A 650 -25.82 -7.90 -3.77
N GLY A 651 -25.05 -7.87 -4.86
CA GLY A 651 -25.57 -8.14 -6.21
C GLY A 651 -26.36 -6.99 -6.84
N VAL A 652 -26.31 -5.81 -6.23
CA VAL A 652 -26.84 -4.55 -6.78
C VAL A 652 -25.82 -3.42 -6.59
N PHE A 653 -26.09 -2.24 -7.13
CA PHE A 653 -25.17 -1.10 -6.98
C PHE A 653 -24.91 -0.79 -5.50
N PRO A 654 -23.64 -0.60 -5.08
CA PRO A 654 -22.42 -0.49 -5.91
C PRO A 654 -21.60 -1.79 -6.05
N THR A 655 -22.00 -2.91 -5.42
CA THR A 655 -21.25 -4.18 -5.50
C THR A 655 -21.25 -4.80 -6.91
N VAL A 656 -22.22 -4.41 -7.74
CA VAL A 656 -22.18 -4.55 -9.20
C VAL A 656 -22.57 -3.22 -9.86
N PRO A 657 -22.06 -2.90 -11.07
CA PRO A 657 -22.43 -1.65 -11.75
C PRO A 657 -23.94 -1.51 -11.97
N PHE A 658 -24.44 -0.29 -11.83
CA PHE A 658 -25.80 0.07 -12.22
C PHE A 658 -25.84 0.27 -13.74
N THR A 659 -26.79 -0.36 -14.42
CA THR A 659 -26.90 -0.30 -15.88
C THR A 659 -28.31 0.09 -16.30
N LEU A 660 -28.42 1.12 -17.14
CA LEU A 660 -29.65 1.45 -17.86
C LEU A 660 -29.59 0.86 -19.27
N GLY A 661 -30.72 0.28 -19.68
CA GLY A 661 -30.85 -0.37 -20.98
C GLY A 661 -30.91 0.63 -22.14
N PRO A 662 -30.81 0.14 -23.39
CA PRO A 662 -30.98 0.97 -24.58
C PRO A 662 -32.27 1.81 -24.57
N GLY A 663 -32.17 3.13 -24.77
CA GLY A 663 -33.28 4.09 -24.83
C GLY A 663 -33.73 4.71 -23.49
N GLU A 664 -33.24 4.25 -22.35
CA GLU A 664 -33.65 4.72 -21.01
C GLU A 664 -33.15 6.14 -20.67
N VAL A 665 -32.08 6.64 -21.29
CA VAL A 665 -31.56 8.01 -21.03
C VAL A 665 -31.80 8.98 -22.19
N SER A 666 -32.57 8.58 -23.21
CA SER A 666 -32.76 9.40 -24.42
C SER A 666 -33.40 10.77 -24.16
N ALA A 667 -34.16 10.91 -23.07
CA ALA A 667 -34.75 12.18 -22.65
C ALA A 667 -33.70 13.19 -22.14
N LEU A 668 -32.50 12.73 -21.82
CA LEU A 668 -31.38 13.55 -21.34
C LEU A 668 -30.42 13.95 -22.47
N ALA A 669 -30.66 13.53 -23.71
CA ALA A 669 -29.80 13.85 -24.85
C ALA A 669 -29.60 15.38 -25.00
N GLY A 670 -28.35 15.80 -25.12
CA GLY A 670 -27.94 17.21 -25.17
C GLY A 670 -27.76 17.88 -23.80
N SER A 671 -27.98 17.17 -22.69
CA SER A 671 -27.67 17.66 -21.33
C SER A 671 -26.30 17.19 -20.83
N THR A 672 -25.73 17.90 -19.86
CA THR A 672 -24.44 17.57 -19.26
C THR A 672 -24.53 17.78 -17.76
N PHE A 673 -24.08 16.79 -16.98
CA PHE A 673 -24.12 16.80 -15.52
C PHE A 673 -22.77 16.42 -14.93
N ASP A 674 -22.49 16.94 -13.73
CA ASP A 674 -21.38 16.51 -12.88
C ASP A 674 -21.91 15.69 -11.72
N TYR A 675 -21.37 14.49 -11.54
CA TYR A 675 -21.74 13.54 -10.49
C TYR A 675 -20.66 13.43 -9.43
N VAL A 676 -21.06 13.18 -8.18
CA VAL A 676 -20.16 12.78 -7.09
C VAL A 676 -20.88 11.80 -6.16
N ALA A 677 -20.18 10.79 -5.67
CA ALA A 677 -20.67 9.90 -4.65
C ALA A 677 -20.20 10.37 -3.26
N LEU A 678 -21.11 10.43 -2.31
CA LEU A 678 -20.86 10.68 -0.90
C LEU A 678 -21.13 9.40 -0.13
N LEU A 679 -20.25 9.03 0.79
CA LEU A 679 -20.40 7.83 1.62
C LEU A 679 -20.46 8.23 3.08
N PHE A 680 -21.35 7.59 3.81
CA PHE A 680 -21.67 7.86 5.19
C PHE A 680 -21.53 6.59 6.03
N GLN A 681 -21.20 6.81 7.30
CA GLN A 681 -21.32 5.83 8.37
C GLN A 681 -22.25 6.44 9.42
N GLY A 682 -23.52 6.04 9.42
CA GLY A 682 -24.57 6.78 10.11
C GLY A 682 -24.66 8.23 9.60
N PHE A 683 -24.62 9.23 10.49
CA PHE A 683 -24.67 10.65 10.09
C PHE A 683 -23.31 11.27 9.72
N ASN A 684 -22.23 10.50 9.80
CA ASN A 684 -20.88 11.00 9.52
C ASN A 684 -20.52 10.72 8.06
N GLN A 685 -20.17 11.74 7.29
CA GLN A 685 -19.58 11.53 5.97
C GLN A 685 -18.16 10.95 6.14
N VAL A 686 -17.94 9.76 5.61
CA VAL A 686 -16.67 9.01 5.70
C VAL A 686 -15.94 8.90 4.37
N GLY A 687 -16.60 9.23 3.27
CA GLY A 687 -16.01 9.15 1.95
C GLY A 687 -16.65 10.09 0.95
N THR A 688 -15.86 10.45 -0.05
CA THR A 688 -16.28 11.18 -1.25
C THR A 688 -15.58 10.52 -2.42
N SER A 689 -16.21 10.50 -3.60
CA SER A 689 -15.54 10.09 -4.84
C SER A 689 -14.90 11.25 -5.59
N ASN A 690 -14.16 10.94 -6.65
CA ASN A 690 -13.93 11.94 -7.70
C ASN A 690 -15.26 12.49 -8.23
N VAL A 691 -15.24 13.72 -8.74
CA VAL A 691 -16.32 14.22 -9.60
C VAL A 691 -16.23 13.47 -10.93
N TYR A 692 -17.37 13.23 -11.58
CA TYR A 692 -17.45 12.63 -12.91
C TYR A 692 -18.43 13.42 -13.80
N ARG A 693 -17.93 14.02 -14.89
CA ARG A 693 -18.76 14.74 -15.88
C ARG A 693 -19.22 13.80 -16.98
N ILE A 694 -20.51 13.81 -17.26
CA ILE A 694 -21.10 13.08 -18.39
C ILE A 694 -21.96 14.01 -19.24
N ALA A 695 -21.73 13.98 -20.56
CA ALA A 695 -22.56 14.62 -21.55
C ALA A 695 -23.39 13.55 -22.25
N PHE A 696 -24.71 13.61 -22.09
CA PHE A 696 -25.62 12.64 -22.70
C PHE A 696 -25.76 12.96 -24.19
N GLN A 697 -25.33 12.04 -25.04
CA GLN A 697 -25.47 12.10 -26.49
C GLN A 697 -26.84 11.61 -26.96
#